data_AF-A0A4P6MPJ6-F1
#
_entry.id   AF-A0A4P6MPJ6-F1
#
_cell.length_a   1.000
_cell.length_b   1.000
_cell.length_c   1.000
_cell.angle_alpha   90.00
_cell.angle_beta   90.00
_cell.angle_gamma   90.00
#
_symmetry.space_group_name_H-M   'P 1'
#
loop_
_entity.id
_entity.type
_entity.pdbx_description
1 polymer ?
#
loop_
_entity_poly.entity_id
_entity_poly.type
_entity_poly.pdbx_seq_one_letter_code
_entity_poly.pdbx_strand_id
1 'polypeptide(L)'
;MSLTSDQMELRETEIVAHYPAALALLQGFDHAPRIAAATTPAPAEERSAGIGTRRRFRSTTPGLVTERAARSEGVQLLARIAEVDAEEALTSPAQATVMHALRRSVAISLAVAEAYASQTALADLKRANLAGSLAAGKKTEFTELLAAEALITAQVFGCAIAQLMAAHQGEITVEVGEVEELLTENGQLALHGLLWELDQDLARHANDDAHLIGTVTAFAEQVMEKTALRAQTAPRLEPFRAASWKVEADDLVIRGFEPASKAKATTLTMTFKQPNEVVGNHIAKYQAMKLAKMLMAYDFDRRLNPFAELGGFIFTFMGDGAPGTGKTTLIQMMAGMIHDYCQIAGYPFRYQNLSTDNIDSYQGKSGQNAKAFINTVIDPTVIGFGTIDDIDQLAGKRGDRQSSAGQLEITAVLMESFAGANTVVRGNCTFGMFSNYPENVDDALRQRAGARFLVDGPQTREDYIDILYLLMGKNHDIPLGQHEIYAAQEIKKAVAASFESHARPQEQGLIRVYERVAQDLGALDTIAKLGTYLKGIQEADERFTGRAIKNITDAVKVRAMDFELPDEWMEEPDLFLFKPYDEKKGMIEELRHPITVEMVIQEINRYADSEFRYADKSDEVAIEDAVRDMGRMEEAKRRYLEGKG
;
A
#
# COMPACT_ATOMS: atom_id res chain seq x y z
N MET A 1 29.43 -3.60 -15.23
CA MET A 1 28.74 -3.33 -16.51
C MET A 1 27.39 -4.02 -16.42
N SER A 2 26.31 -3.24 -16.26
CA SER A 2 24.95 -3.73 -16.02
C SER A 2 24.32 -4.24 -17.32
N LEU A 3 23.80 -5.47 -17.31
CA LEU A 3 23.05 -6.06 -18.42
C LEU A 3 21.59 -5.58 -18.34
N THR A 4 21.29 -4.45 -18.95
CA THR A 4 19.93 -3.98 -19.27
C THR A 4 19.36 -4.79 -20.44
N SER A 5 18.70 -5.92 -20.20
CA SER A 5 18.33 -6.83 -21.32
C SER A 5 16.87 -6.86 -21.77
N ASP A 6 15.93 -6.10 -21.20
CA ASP A 6 14.51 -6.15 -21.63
C ASP A 6 13.81 -4.78 -21.82
N GLN A 7 14.55 -3.67 -21.82
CA GLN A 7 13.98 -2.33 -22.00
C GLN A 7 14.33 -1.77 -23.39
N MET A 8 13.30 -1.41 -24.17
CA MET A 8 13.43 -0.67 -25.41
C MET A 8 13.63 0.81 -25.09
N GLU A 9 14.74 1.39 -25.53
CA GLU A 9 14.97 2.83 -25.41
C GLU A 9 14.08 3.59 -26.41
N LEU A 10 13.28 4.54 -25.91
CA LEU A 10 12.59 5.51 -26.75
C LEU A 10 13.51 6.72 -26.91
N ARG A 11 14.12 6.86 -28.09
CA ARG A 11 15.19 7.84 -28.31
C ARG A 11 14.65 9.27 -28.27
N GLU A 12 15.39 10.18 -27.64
CA GLU A 12 14.99 11.58 -27.53
C GLU A 12 14.72 12.23 -28.90
N THR A 13 15.45 11.83 -29.94
CA THR A 13 15.22 12.31 -31.31
C THR A 13 13.84 11.93 -31.87
N GLU A 14 13.32 10.77 -31.48
CA GLU A 14 12.00 10.28 -31.90
C GLU A 14 10.89 11.07 -31.19
N ILE A 15 11.09 11.41 -29.91
CA ILE A 15 10.16 12.25 -29.13
C ILE A 15 10.14 13.69 -29.67
N VAL A 16 11.31 14.30 -29.87
CA VAL A 16 11.42 15.70 -30.32
C VAL A 16 10.82 15.91 -31.72
N ALA A 17 10.83 14.89 -32.58
CA ALA A 17 10.19 14.95 -33.90
C ALA A 17 8.68 15.27 -33.82
N HIS A 18 8.02 14.90 -32.72
CA HIS A 18 6.59 15.13 -32.49
C HIS A 18 6.27 16.46 -31.79
N TYR A 19 7.28 17.24 -31.37
CA TYR A 19 7.06 18.53 -30.69
C TYR A 19 6.24 19.55 -31.50
N PRO A 20 6.43 19.71 -32.83
CA PRO A 20 5.60 20.63 -33.60
C PRO A 20 4.12 20.24 -33.59
N ALA A 21 3.81 18.94 -33.70
CA ALA A 21 2.44 18.43 -33.66
C ALA A 21 1.82 18.58 -32.27
N ALA A 22 2.57 18.23 -31.21
CA ALA A 22 2.16 18.42 -29.83
C ALA A 22 1.87 19.89 -29.52
N LEU A 23 2.73 20.81 -29.96
CA LEU A 23 2.54 22.24 -29.77
C LEU A 23 1.28 22.76 -30.50
N ALA A 24 1.05 22.32 -31.73
CA ALA A 24 -0.13 22.71 -32.48
C ALA A 24 -1.43 22.27 -31.78
N LEU A 25 -1.47 21.05 -31.23
CA LEU A 25 -2.61 20.56 -30.45
C LEU A 25 -2.84 21.38 -29.17
N LEU A 26 -1.80 21.79 -28.47
CA LEU A 26 -1.97 22.59 -27.24
C LEU A 26 -2.30 24.06 -27.52
N GLN A 27 -1.91 24.58 -28.70
CA GLN A 27 -2.21 25.95 -29.12
C GLN A 27 -3.66 26.14 -29.55
N GLY A 28 -4.26 25.16 -30.23
CA GLY A 28 -5.61 25.32 -30.74
C GLY A 28 -6.09 24.17 -31.62
N PHE A 29 -7.23 23.57 -31.27
CA PHE A 29 -7.97 22.67 -32.15
C PHE A 29 -9.48 22.75 -31.90
N ASP A 30 -10.26 22.37 -32.91
CA ASP A 30 -11.71 22.27 -32.79
C ASP A 30 -12.08 20.82 -32.41
N HIS A 31 -12.85 20.66 -31.34
CA HIS A 31 -13.41 19.37 -30.92
C HIS A 31 -14.84 19.56 -30.42
N ALA A 32 -15.74 18.75 -30.94
CA ALA A 32 -17.11 18.65 -30.44
C ALA A 32 -17.21 17.35 -29.64
N PRO A 33 -17.58 17.42 -28.34
CA PRO A 33 -17.62 16.23 -27.50
C PRO A 33 -18.67 15.24 -28.02
N ARG A 34 -18.34 13.95 -27.99
CA ARG A 34 -19.18 12.87 -28.51
C ARG A 34 -19.79 12.01 -27.42
N ILE A 35 -19.14 11.97 -26.26
CA ILE A 35 -19.52 11.16 -25.10
C ILE A 35 -19.87 12.10 -23.95
N ALA A 36 -18.94 12.98 -23.59
CA ALA A 36 -19.07 13.89 -22.47
C ALA A 36 -20.01 15.07 -22.79
N ALA A 37 -20.55 15.70 -21.74
CA ALA A 37 -21.30 16.95 -21.87
C ALA A 37 -20.41 18.15 -21.56
N ALA A 38 -20.38 19.14 -22.46
CA ALA A 38 -19.68 20.39 -22.21
C ALA A 38 -20.24 21.08 -20.95
N THR A 39 -19.35 21.55 -20.08
CA THR A 39 -19.77 22.40 -18.97
C THR A 39 -20.30 23.69 -19.58
N THR A 40 -21.57 24.02 -19.31
CA THR A 40 -22.07 25.32 -19.77
C THR A 40 -21.31 26.38 -18.98
N PRO A 41 -20.55 27.30 -19.61
CA PRO A 41 -20.00 28.42 -18.86
C PRO A 41 -21.18 29.18 -18.26
N ALA A 42 -21.03 29.66 -17.02
CA ALA A 42 -22.02 30.55 -16.44
C ALA A 42 -22.34 31.66 -17.47
N PRO A 43 -23.63 31.92 -17.78
CA PRO A 43 -23.98 32.93 -18.77
C PRO A 43 -23.31 34.23 -18.34
N ALA A 44 -22.38 34.72 -19.17
CA ALA A 44 -21.77 36.01 -18.93
C ALA A 44 -22.91 37.02 -18.80
N GLU A 45 -23.04 37.66 -17.65
CA GLU A 45 -24.02 38.73 -17.47
C GLU A 45 -23.83 39.72 -18.62
N GLU A 46 -24.90 39.91 -19.42
CA GLU A 46 -24.93 40.98 -20.39
C GLU A 46 -24.62 42.28 -19.63
N ARG A 47 -23.43 42.85 -19.85
CA ARG A 47 -23.04 44.11 -19.19
C ARG A 47 -24.01 45.27 -19.48
N SER A 48 -24.98 45.09 -20.39
CA SER A 48 -26.19 45.91 -20.51
C SER A 48 -27.27 45.16 -21.30
N ALA A 49 -28.41 44.86 -20.65
CA ALA A 49 -29.59 44.35 -21.33
C ALA A 49 -30.15 45.43 -22.28
N GLY A 50 -30.17 45.14 -23.59
CA GLY A 50 -30.90 45.96 -24.58
C GLY A 50 -30.12 46.48 -25.79
N ILE A 51 -28.85 46.15 -25.99
CA ILE A 51 -28.13 46.50 -27.24
C ILE A 51 -28.01 45.25 -28.10
N GLY A 52 -28.92 45.12 -29.07
CA GLY A 52 -28.86 44.05 -30.08
C GLY A 52 -27.50 43.99 -30.78
N THR A 53 -27.04 42.77 -31.06
CA THR A 53 -25.76 42.43 -31.69
C THR A 53 -25.56 43.17 -33.02
N ARG A 54 -24.95 44.36 -32.97
CA ARG A 54 -24.55 45.10 -34.18
C ARG A 54 -23.24 44.53 -34.74
N ARG A 55 -23.18 44.40 -36.07
CA ARG A 55 -21.95 44.14 -36.84
C ARG A 55 -20.83 45.07 -36.34
N ARG A 56 -19.78 44.49 -35.78
CA ARG A 56 -18.65 45.22 -35.18
C ARG A 56 -17.85 45.99 -36.22
N PHE A 57 -17.44 47.20 -35.85
CA PHE A 57 -16.59 48.10 -36.64
C PHE A 57 -15.22 47.47 -36.90
N ARG A 58 -14.76 47.55 -38.16
CA ARG A 58 -13.37 47.21 -38.55
C ARG A 58 -12.52 48.46 -38.33
N SER A 59 -11.54 48.39 -37.43
CA SER A 59 -10.53 49.44 -37.25
C SER A 59 -9.71 49.60 -38.54
N THR A 60 -9.56 50.82 -39.04
CA THR A 60 -8.83 51.14 -40.28
C THR A 60 -7.45 51.76 -40.03
N THR A 61 -6.93 51.73 -38.81
CA THR A 61 -5.61 52.29 -38.47
C THR A 61 -4.51 51.24 -38.69
N PRO A 62 -3.58 51.43 -39.66
CA PRO A 62 -2.46 50.52 -39.84
C PRO A 62 -1.45 50.69 -38.70
N GLY A 63 -1.09 49.61 -38.00
CA GLY A 63 -0.02 49.59 -36.99
C GLY A 63 -0.44 49.27 -35.55
N LEU A 64 -1.74 49.18 -35.25
CA LEU A 64 -2.27 48.66 -33.99
C LEU A 64 -2.94 47.31 -34.25
N VAL A 65 -2.13 46.27 -34.48
CA VAL A 65 -2.60 44.88 -34.37
C VAL A 65 -2.53 44.52 -32.90
N THR A 66 -3.52 45.00 -32.13
CA THR A 66 -3.83 44.37 -30.83
C THR A 66 -4.28 42.94 -31.12
N GLU A 67 -3.85 42.00 -30.27
CA GLU A 67 -4.05 40.56 -30.39
C GLU A 67 -5.36 40.17 -31.09
N ARG A 68 -5.25 39.19 -32.00
CA ARG A 68 -6.44 38.56 -32.56
C ARG A 68 -7.23 37.99 -31.39
N ALA A 69 -8.39 38.57 -31.08
CA ALA A 69 -9.42 37.89 -30.33
C ALA A 69 -9.73 36.58 -31.07
N ALA A 70 -9.19 35.47 -30.55
CA ALA A 70 -9.39 34.14 -31.11
C ALA A 70 -10.89 33.81 -31.09
N ARG A 71 -11.34 33.00 -32.06
CA ARG A 71 -12.71 32.50 -32.11
C ARG A 71 -13.03 31.74 -30.82
N SER A 72 -14.18 32.02 -30.23
CA SER A 72 -14.65 31.49 -28.95
C SER A 72 -15.18 30.04 -29.01
N GLU A 73 -14.68 29.18 -29.92
CA GLU A 73 -15.26 27.84 -30.14
C GLU A 73 -14.24 26.69 -30.19
N GLY A 74 -12.93 26.94 -30.01
CA GLY A 74 -11.89 25.90 -30.04
C GLY A 74 -11.14 25.75 -28.71
N VAL A 75 -10.62 24.55 -28.42
CA VAL A 75 -9.80 24.23 -27.23
C VAL A 75 -8.44 24.91 -27.36
N GLN A 76 -8.02 25.67 -26.35
CA GLN A 76 -6.73 26.40 -26.33
C GLN A 76 -6.05 26.23 -24.97
N LEU A 77 -5.50 25.05 -24.71
CA LEU A 77 -4.93 24.68 -23.41
C LEU A 77 -3.79 25.61 -22.95
N LEU A 78 -2.91 26.06 -23.85
CA LEU A 78 -1.84 26.99 -23.45
C LEU A 78 -2.41 28.35 -22.99
N ALA A 79 -3.47 28.82 -23.62
CA ALA A 79 -4.15 30.05 -23.19
C ALA A 79 -4.87 29.82 -21.85
N ARG A 80 -5.60 28.69 -21.70
CA ARG A 80 -6.26 28.29 -20.46
C ARG A 80 -5.31 28.28 -19.26
N ILE A 81 -4.12 27.70 -19.43
CA ILE A 81 -3.11 27.60 -18.37
C ILE A 81 -2.50 28.96 -18.05
N ALA A 82 -2.28 29.81 -19.06
CA ALA A 82 -1.75 31.16 -18.86
C ALA A 82 -2.76 32.12 -18.22
N GLU A 83 -4.05 31.80 -18.27
CA GLU A 83 -5.14 32.56 -17.63
C GLU A 83 -5.38 32.16 -16.17
N VAL A 84 -4.72 31.10 -15.68
CA VAL A 84 -4.76 30.72 -14.26
C VAL A 84 -4.10 31.84 -13.45
N ASP A 85 -4.75 32.27 -12.36
CA ASP A 85 -4.30 33.41 -11.55
C ASP A 85 -4.13 34.72 -12.36
N ALA A 86 -5.26 35.24 -12.87
CA ALA A 86 -5.34 36.41 -13.76
C ALA A 86 -4.83 37.74 -13.17
N GLU A 87 -4.30 37.75 -11.95
CA GLU A 87 -3.68 38.93 -11.32
C GLU A 87 -2.23 39.15 -11.78
N GLU A 88 -1.51 38.12 -12.24
CA GLU A 88 -0.16 38.23 -12.81
C GLU A 88 -0.16 38.27 -14.35
N ALA A 89 0.57 39.24 -14.93
CA ALA A 89 0.64 39.42 -16.39
C ALA A 89 1.64 38.49 -17.10
N LEU A 90 2.38 37.66 -16.35
CA LEU A 90 3.41 36.76 -16.86
C LEU A 90 3.11 35.33 -16.44
N THR A 91 3.45 34.38 -17.31
CA THR A 91 3.31 32.95 -17.01
C THR A 91 4.18 32.57 -15.82
N SER A 92 3.56 31.96 -14.81
CA SER A 92 4.28 31.51 -13.61
C SER A 92 5.21 30.33 -13.90
N PRO A 93 6.20 30.04 -13.02
CA PRO A 93 7.02 28.83 -13.14
C PRO A 93 6.22 27.53 -13.14
N ALA A 94 5.12 27.46 -12.36
CA ALA A 94 4.25 26.28 -12.30
C ALA A 94 3.48 26.11 -13.62
N GLN A 95 2.91 27.19 -14.14
CA GLN A 95 2.23 27.20 -15.44
C GLN A 95 3.16 26.78 -16.57
N ALA A 96 4.38 27.33 -16.63
CA ALA A 96 5.38 26.95 -17.62
C ALA A 96 5.75 25.46 -17.51
N THR A 97 5.89 24.95 -16.29
CA THR A 97 6.18 23.53 -16.01
C THR A 97 5.06 22.63 -16.56
N VAL A 98 3.80 22.97 -16.31
CA VAL A 98 2.64 22.23 -16.82
C VAL A 98 2.58 22.29 -18.35
N MET A 99 2.77 23.46 -18.96
CA MET A 99 2.80 23.61 -20.43
C MET A 99 3.88 22.73 -21.08
N HIS A 100 5.09 22.71 -20.49
CA HIS A 100 6.18 21.88 -20.97
C HIS A 100 5.90 20.39 -20.80
N ALA A 101 5.33 19.99 -19.65
CA ALA A 101 4.99 18.61 -19.35
C ALA A 101 3.88 18.09 -20.28
N LEU A 102 2.83 18.87 -20.54
CA LEU A 102 1.78 18.48 -21.48
C LEU A 102 2.34 18.31 -22.90
N ARG A 103 3.16 19.26 -23.37
CA ARG A 103 3.79 19.16 -24.71
C ARG A 103 4.65 17.91 -24.82
N ARG A 104 5.46 17.63 -23.79
CA ARG A 104 6.34 16.47 -23.76
C ARG A 104 5.54 15.16 -23.67
N SER A 105 4.47 15.13 -22.88
CA SER A 105 3.59 13.96 -22.74
C SER A 105 2.87 13.60 -24.03
N VAL A 106 2.35 14.58 -24.77
CA VAL A 106 1.77 14.36 -26.11
C VAL A 106 2.83 13.86 -27.08
N ALA A 107 4.05 14.39 -27.04
CA ALA A 107 5.12 13.93 -27.92
C ALA A 107 5.56 12.49 -27.63
N ILE A 108 5.68 12.12 -26.35
CA ILE A 108 6.00 10.74 -25.92
C ILE A 108 4.89 9.78 -26.36
N SER A 109 3.62 10.14 -26.18
CA SER A 109 2.50 9.27 -26.58
C SER A 109 2.44 9.04 -28.10
N LEU A 110 2.70 10.09 -28.89
CA LEU A 110 2.79 9.97 -30.36
C LEU A 110 3.97 9.09 -30.80
N ALA A 111 5.14 9.23 -30.15
CA ALA A 111 6.31 8.41 -30.48
C ALA A 111 6.09 6.93 -30.18
N VAL A 112 5.48 6.59 -29.03
CA VAL A 112 5.14 5.19 -28.69
C VAL A 112 4.05 4.64 -29.61
N ALA A 113 3.05 5.45 -29.97
CA ALA A 113 2.01 5.04 -30.92
C ALA A 113 2.61 4.72 -32.31
N GLU A 114 3.54 5.55 -32.79
CA GLU A 114 4.26 5.31 -34.05
C GLU A 114 5.11 4.03 -33.99
N ALA A 115 5.77 3.79 -32.87
CA ALA A 115 6.57 2.59 -32.67
C ALA A 115 5.70 1.32 -32.63
N TYR A 116 4.54 1.36 -31.96
CA TYR A 116 3.53 0.30 -31.99
C TYR A 116 2.99 0.07 -33.41
N ALA A 117 2.69 1.14 -34.15
CA ALA A 117 2.21 1.03 -35.52
C ALA A 117 3.25 0.40 -36.46
N SER A 118 4.54 0.60 -36.19
CA SER A 118 5.66 0.04 -36.92
C SER A 118 5.91 -1.44 -36.61
N GLN A 119 5.55 -1.89 -35.40
CA GLN A 119 5.65 -3.29 -34.98
C GLN A 119 4.42 -4.13 -35.37
N THR A 120 3.38 -3.50 -35.90
CA THR A 120 2.13 -4.13 -36.32
C THR A 120 1.84 -3.85 -37.79
N ALA A 121 0.76 -4.43 -38.33
CA ALA A 121 0.31 -4.12 -39.70
C ALA A 121 -0.30 -2.71 -39.84
N LEU A 122 -0.43 -1.95 -38.74
CA LEU A 122 -1.17 -0.69 -38.71
C LEU A 122 -0.58 0.37 -39.64
N ALA A 123 0.75 0.52 -39.68
CA ALA A 123 1.41 1.51 -40.56
C ALA A 123 1.10 1.27 -42.06
N ASP A 124 1.12 0.01 -42.51
CA ASP A 124 0.76 -0.36 -43.88
C ASP A 124 -0.73 -0.13 -44.16
N LEU A 125 -1.60 -0.45 -43.20
CA LEU A 125 -3.04 -0.27 -43.33
C LEU A 125 -3.44 1.21 -43.38
N LYS A 126 -2.80 2.08 -42.59
CA LYS A 126 -2.98 3.54 -42.66
C LYS A 126 -2.62 4.07 -44.05
N ARG A 127 -1.47 3.65 -44.62
CA ARG A 127 -1.05 4.02 -45.98
C ARG A 127 -2.04 3.53 -47.04
N ALA A 128 -2.48 2.27 -46.95
CA ALA A 128 -3.46 1.71 -47.87
C ALA A 128 -4.82 2.43 -47.82
N ASN A 129 -5.29 2.78 -46.61
CA ASN A 129 -6.50 3.56 -46.40
C ASN A 129 -6.41 4.97 -47.00
N LEU A 130 -5.28 5.67 -46.78
CA LEU A 130 -5.05 7.00 -47.36
C LEU A 130 -5.01 6.96 -48.90
N ALA A 131 -4.46 5.89 -49.47
CA ALA A 131 -4.43 5.67 -50.92
C ALA A 131 -5.75 5.13 -51.51
N GLY A 132 -6.80 4.93 -50.70
CA GLY A 132 -8.08 4.37 -51.14
C GLY A 132 -8.02 2.90 -51.58
N SER A 133 -6.96 2.17 -51.19
CA SER A 133 -6.65 0.80 -51.63
C SER A 133 -6.84 -0.26 -50.53
N LEU A 134 -7.45 0.11 -49.40
CA LEU A 134 -7.68 -0.80 -48.28
C LEU A 134 -8.63 -1.94 -48.68
N ALA A 135 -8.12 -3.18 -48.63
CA ALA A 135 -8.90 -4.37 -48.95
C ALA A 135 -10.08 -4.55 -47.98
N ALA A 136 -11.25 -4.93 -48.51
CA ALA A 136 -12.48 -5.08 -47.71
C ALA A 136 -12.33 -6.05 -46.53
N GLY A 137 -11.58 -7.14 -46.71
CA GLY A 137 -11.31 -8.14 -45.65
C GLY A 137 -10.40 -7.66 -44.52
N LYS A 138 -9.73 -6.51 -44.66
CA LYS A 138 -8.82 -5.95 -43.63
C LYS A 138 -9.44 -4.81 -42.82
N LYS A 139 -10.72 -4.47 -43.06
CA LYS A 139 -11.38 -3.35 -42.36
C LYS A 139 -11.51 -3.59 -40.86
N THR A 140 -11.91 -4.80 -40.45
CA THR A 140 -12.05 -5.14 -39.03
C THR A 140 -10.71 -5.09 -38.31
N GLU A 141 -9.67 -5.71 -38.88
CA GLU A 141 -8.30 -5.66 -38.36
C GLU A 141 -7.80 -4.22 -38.24
N PHE A 142 -8.07 -3.37 -39.23
CA PHE A 142 -7.70 -1.96 -39.21
C PHE A 142 -8.40 -1.19 -38.08
N THR A 143 -9.71 -1.39 -37.89
CA THR A 143 -10.46 -0.78 -36.79
C THR A 143 -9.95 -1.23 -35.42
N GLU A 144 -9.68 -2.53 -35.24
CA GLU A 144 -9.13 -3.07 -33.99
C GLU A 144 -7.75 -2.46 -33.66
N LEU A 145 -6.86 -2.36 -34.66
CA LEU A 145 -5.53 -1.79 -34.48
C LEU A 145 -5.58 -0.27 -34.21
N LEU A 146 -6.52 0.46 -34.80
CA LEU A 146 -6.73 1.88 -34.49
C LEU A 146 -7.25 2.08 -33.06
N ALA A 147 -8.14 1.20 -32.58
CA ALA A 147 -8.62 1.23 -31.21
C ALA A 147 -7.51 0.87 -30.20
N ALA A 148 -6.67 -0.10 -30.53
CA ALA A 148 -5.48 -0.41 -29.74
C ALA A 148 -4.52 0.78 -29.66
N GLU A 149 -4.21 1.43 -30.79
CA GLU A 149 -3.39 2.64 -30.84
C GLU A 149 -4.00 3.78 -30.00
N ALA A 150 -5.32 3.96 -30.04
CA ALA A 150 -6.01 4.98 -29.23
C ALA A 150 -5.81 4.77 -27.73
N LEU A 151 -6.00 3.53 -27.26
CA LEU A 151 -5.79 3.18 -25.85
C LEU A 151 -4.32 3.32 -25.41
N ILE A 152 -3.38 2.91 -26.27
CA ILE A 152 -1.94 3.06 -26.02
C ILE A 152 -1.58 4.54 -25.91
N THR A 153 -2.05 5.37 -26.85
CA THR A 153 -1.78 6.81 -26.87
C THR A 153 -2.28 7.46 -25.58
N ALA A 154 -3.51 7.13 -25.15
CA ALA A 154 -4.11 7.64 -23.94
C ALA A 154 -3.36 7.18 -22.66
N GLN A 155 -3.04 5.90 -22.55
CA GLN A 155 -2.28 5.34 -21.42
C GLN A 155 -0.91 6.01 -21.29
N VAL A 156 -0.17 6.12 -22.39
CA VAL A 156 1.18 6.71 -22.40
C VAL A 156 1.12 8.20 -22.07
N PHE A 157 0.10 8.90 -22.57
CA PHE A 157 -0.13 10.31 -22.24
C PHE A 157 -0.35 10.50 -20.73
N GLY A 158 -1.22 9.71 -20.11
CA GLY A 158 -1.44 9.73 -18.66
C GLY A 158 -0.18 9.39 -17.86
N CYS A 159 0.55 8.34 -18.26
CA CYS A 159 1.81 7.94 -17.64
C CYS A 159 2.87 9.04 -17.69
N ALA A 160 3.04 9.68 -18.85
CA ALA A 160 4.02 10.74 -19.02
C ALA A 160 3.67 11.98 -18.18
N ILE A 161 2.40 12.37 -18.12
CA ILE A 161 1.96 13.48 -17.25
C ILE A 161 2.25 13.14 -15.78
N ALA A 162 1.82 11.96 -15.32
CA ALA A 162 1.99 11.55 -13.93
C ALA A 162 3.47 11.57 -13.51
N GLN A 163 4.35 11.03 -14.37
CA GLN A 163 5.79 11.01 -14.11
C GLN A 163 6.41 12.42 -14.09
N LEU A 164 6.08 13.27 -15.07
CA LEU A 164 6.65 14.60 -15.19
C LEU A 164 6.14 15.54 -14.08
N MET A 165 4.91 15.34 -13.60
CA MET A 165 4.31 16.14 -12.53
C MET A 165 4.62 15.64 -11.13
N ALA A 166 5.13 14.41 -10.97
CA ALA A 166 5.41 13.81 -9.67
C ALA A 166 6.27 14.68 -8.73
N ALA A 167 7.28 15.37 -9.26
CA ALA A 167 8.17 16.25 -8.49
C ALA A 167 7.55 17.61 -8.10
N HIS A 168 6.41 17.95 -8.69
CA HIS A 168 5.74 19.24 -8.53
C HIS A 168 4.43 19.15 -7.76
N GLN A 169 3.97 17.93 -7.42
CA GLN A 169 2.77 17.73 -6.62
C GLN A 169 2.93 18.32 -5.21
N GLY A 170 2.01 19.21 -4.85
CA GLY A 170 1.87 19.73 -3.49
C GLY A 170 0.98 18.86 -2.60
N GLU A 171 0.50 19.45 -1.50
CA GLU A 171 -0.47 18.83 -0.58
C GLU A 171 -1.92 18.95 -1.10
N ILE A 172 -2.19 19.89 -2.00
CA ILE A 172 -3.52 20.11 -2.57
C ILE A 172 -3.88 18.94 -3.48
N THR A 173 -5.01 18.30 -3.17
CA THR A 173 -5.61 17.24 -3.96
C THR A 173 -6.87 17.78 -4.62
N VAL A 174 -7.04 17.52 -5.92
CA VAL A 174 -8.20 17.96 -6.70
C VAL A 174 -8.96 16.72 -7.19
N GLU A 175 -10.28 16.75 -7.13
CA GLU A 175 -11.14 15.69 -7.65
C GLU A 175 -11.76 16.15 -8.98
N VAL A 176 -11.39 15.47 -10.08
CA VAL A 176 -11.86 15.81 -11.45
C VAL A 176 -13.00 14.90 -11.94
N GLY A 177 -13.27 13.79 -11.26
CA GLY A 177 -14.24 12.76 -11.69
C GLY A 177 -13.67 11.79 -12.73
N GLU A 178 -14.51 10.84 -13.19
CA GLU A 178 -14.10 9.85 -14.19
C GLU A 178 -13.96 10.49 -15.58
N VAL A 179 -12.87 10.16 -16.30
CA VAL A 179 -12.69 10.60 -17.68
C VAL A 179 -13.73 9.96 -18.62
N GLU A 180 -14.52 10.80 -19.30
CA GLU A 180 -15.64 10.41 -20.15
C GLU A 180 -15.30 10.43 -21.65
N GLU A 181 -14.62 11.46 -22.15
CA GLU A 181 -14.37 11.75 -23.57
C GLU A 181 -13.16 10.95 -24.13
N LEU A 182 -13.02 9.68 -23.73
CA LEU A 182 -12.02 8.77 -24.27
C LEU A 182 -12.49 8.15 -25.59
N LEU A 183 -12.10 8.78 -26.70
CA LEU A 183 -12.40 8.32 -28.06
C LEU A 183 -11.44 7.20 -28.50
N THR A 184 -11.97 6.14 -29.12
CA THR A 184 -11.21 4.92 -29.48
C THR A 184 -11.14 4.68 -30.99
N GLU A 185 -11.54 5.64 -31.82
CA GLU A 185 -11.50 5.48 -33.27
C GLU A 185 -10.10 5.60 -33.87
N ASN A 186 -9.19 6.36 -33.23
CA ASN A 186 -7.75 6.43 -33.52
C ASN A 186 -7.01 7.27 -32.46
N GLY A 187 -5.68 7.19 -32.43
CA GLY A 187 -4.85 7.91 -31.45
C GLY A 187 -5.00 9.44 -31.46
N GLN A 188 -5.23 10.06 -32.63
CA GLN A 188 -5.41 11.51 -32.71
C GLN A 188 -6.73 11.97 -32.08
N LEU A 189 -7.82 11.26 -32.35
CA LEU A 189 -9.13 11.55 -31.74
C LEU A 189 -9.13 11.27 -30.23
N ALA A 190 -8.39 10.26 -29.78
CA ALA A 190 -8.18 10.02 -28.35
C ALA A 190 -7.55 11.25 -27.68
N LEU A 191 -6.47 11.79 -28.25
CA LEU A 191 -5.83 13.00 -27.74
C LEU A 191 -6.75 14.22 -27.80
N HIS A 192 -7.53 14.39 -28.88
CA HIS A 192 -8.47 15.51 -28.96
C HIS A 192 -9.53 15.46 -27.85
N GLY A 193 -10.10 14.28 -27.60
CA GLY A 193 -11.09 14.09 -26.54
C GLY A 193 -10.51 14.36 -25.15
N LEU A 194 -9.35 13.76 -24.85
CA LEU A 194 -8.66 13.95 -23.58
C LEU A 194 -8.23 15.40 -23.34
N LEU A 195 -7.67 16.07 -24.34
CA LEU A 195 -7.24 17.47 -24.21
C LEU A 195 -8.43 18.43 -24.10
N TRP A 196 -9.56 18.11 -24.75
CA TRP A 196 -10.81 18.85 -24.56
C TRP A 196 -11.33 18.71 -23.13
N GLU A 197 -11.34 17.49 -22.59
CA GLU A 197 -11.81 17.24 -21.23
C GLU A 197 -10.90 17.88 -20.18
N LEU A 198 -9.58 17.81 -20.38
CA LEU A 198 -8.62 18.53 -19.55
C LEU A 198 -8.87 20.05 -19.55
N ASP A 199 -9.21 20.66 -20.68
CA ASP A 199 -9.56 22.09 -20.72
C ASP A 199 -10.81 22.40 -19.88
N GLN A 200 -11.80 21.50 -19.84
CA GLN A 200 -12.98 21.62 -18.98
C GLN A 200 -12.61 21.50 -17.50
N ASP A 201 -11.78 20.53 -17.14
CA ASP A 201 -11.36 20.32 -15.75
C ASP A 201 -10.52 21.50 -15.24
N LEU A 202 -9.59 22.00 -16.06
CA LEU A 202 -8.83 23.19 -15.75
C LEU A 202 -9.75 24.41 -15.55
N ALA A 203 -10.74 24.60 -16.41
CA ALA A 203 -11.69 25.70 -16.27
C ALA A 203 -12.54 25.61 -14.98
N ARG A 204 -12.77 24.41 -14.44
CA ARG A 204 -13.54 24.20 -13.20
C ARG A 204 -12.69 24.31 -11.93
N HIS A 205 -11.47 23.78 -11.98
CA HIS A 205 -10.71 23.49 -10.76
C HIS A 205 -9.42 24.31 -10.63
N ALA A 206 -8.79 24.71 -11.73
CA ALA A 206 -7.48 25.38 -11.72
C ALA A 206 -7.61 26.90 -11.46
N ASN A 207 -7.97 27.27 -10.23
CA ASN A 207 -8.09 28.67 -9.82
C ASN A 207 -6.74 29.32 -9.48
N ASP A 208 -5.76 28.52 -9.06
CA ASP A 208 -4.39 28.92 -8.76
C ASP A 208 -3.40 27.84 -9.22
N ASP A 209 -2.10 28.14 -9.12
CA ASP A 209 -1.02 27.25 -9.55
C ASP A 209 -1.01 25.87 -8.86
N ALA A 210 -1.41 25.82 -7.58
CA ALA A 210 -1.41 24.56 -6.83
C ALA A 210 -2.58 23.68 -7.26
N HIS A 211 -3.76 24.26 -7.48
CA HIS A 211 -4.92 23.57 -8.05
C HIS A 211 -4.70 23.19 -9.51
N LEU A 212 -3.95 24.00 -10.29
CA LEU A 212 -3.55 23.65 -11.66
C LEU A 212 -2.77 22.33 -11.69
N ILE A 213 -1.72 22.21 -10.87
CA ILE A 213 -0.92 20.99 -10.78
C ILE A 213 -1.76 19.81 -10.26
N GLY A 214 -2.59 20.05 -9.24
CA GLY A 214 -3.50 19.05 -8.68
C GLY A 214 -4.49 18.51 -9.71
N THR A 215 -5.09 19.40 -10.51
CA THR A 215 -6.06 19.05 -11.57
C THR A 215 -5.42 18.19 -12.66
N VAL A 216 -4.26 18.61 -13.18
CA VAL A 216 -3.53 17.88 -14.24
C VAL A 216 -3.08 16.50 -13.76
N THR A 217 -2.66 16.41 -12.50
CA THR A 217 -2.27 15.14 -11.86
C THR A 217 -3.47 14.20 -11.72
N ALA A 218 -4.56 14.68 -11.12
CA ALA A 218 -5.77 13.88 -10.91
C ALA A 218 -6.35 13.40 -12.24
N PHE A 219 -6.36 14.26 -13.26
CA PHE A 219 -6.75 13.90 -14.62
C PHE A 219 -5.90 12.77 -15.18
N ALA A 220 -4.57 12.82 -15.03
CA ALA A 220 -3.67 11.77 -15.51
C ALA A 220 -3.95 10.41 -14.85
N GLU A 221 -4.24 10.39 -13.55
CA GLU A 221 -4.65 9.17 -12.84
C GLU A 221 -5.94 8.58 -13.42
N GLN A 222 -6.95 9.43 -13.65
CA GLN A 222 -8.23 9.01 -14.21
C GLN A 222 -8.12 8.52 -15.65
N VAL A 223 -7.25 9.12 -16.47
CA VAL A 223 -6.93 8.61 -17.82
C VAL A 223 -6.32 7.21 -17.74
N MET A 224 -5.34 6.97 -16.86
CA MET A 224 -4.70 5.66 -16.70
C MET A 224 -5.70 4.61 -16.19
N GLU A 225 -6.54 4.94 -15.22
CA GLU A 225 -7.58 4.04 -14.70
C GLU A 225 -8.57 3.64 -15.80
N LYS A 226 -9.11 4.63 -16.52
CA LYS A 226 -10.08 4.42 -17.60
C LYS A 226 -9.51 3.58 -18.73
N THR A 227 -8.28 3.88 -19.17
CA THR A 227 -7.62 3.18 -20.27
C THR A 227 -7.24 1.76 -19.87
N ALA A 228 -6.73 1.54 -18.66
CA ALA A 228 -6.45 0.22 -18.13
C ALA A 228 -7.72 -0.66 -18.07
N LEU A 229 -8.86 -0.10 -17.65
CA LEU A 229 -10.15 -0.80 -17.65
C LEU A 229 -10.59 -1.20 -19.07
N ARG A 230 -10.51 -0.27 -20.03
CA ARG A 230 -10.85 -0.54 -21.44
C ARG A 230 -9.90 -1.57 -22.08
N ALA A 231 -8.63 -1.55 -21.69
CA ALA A 231 -7.61 -2.45 -22.22
C ALA A 231 -7.81 -3.91 -21.83
N GLN A 232 -8.59 -4.21 -20.77
CA GLN A 232 -8.85 -5.60 -20.33
C GLN A 232 -9.56 -6.44 -21.38
N THR A 233 -10.40 -5.83 -22.21
CA THR A 233 -11.24 -6.53 -23.21
C THR A 233 -10.87 -6.17 -24.65
N ALA A 234 -9.96 -5.22 -24.87
CA ALA A 234 -9.55 -4.78 -26.19
C ALA A 234 -8.54 -5.75 -26.84
N PRO A 235 -8.73 -6.15 -28.11
CA PRO A 235 -7.78 -6.99 -28.84
C PRO A 235 -6.55 -6.20 -29.32
N ARG A 236 -5.53 -6.91 -29.80
CA ARG A 236 -4.34 -6.35 -30.48
C ARG A 236 -3.38 -5.56 -29.58
N LEU A 237 -3.47 -5.71 -28.26
CA LEU A 237 -2.61 -5.03 -27.30
C LEU A 237 -1.34 -5.83 -26.94
N GLU A 238 -1.20 -7.06 -27.41
CA GLU A 238 -0.12 -7.97 -27.06
C GLU A 238 1.28 -7.40 -27.36
N PRO A 239 1.54 -6.77 -28.53
CA PRO A 239 2.86 -6.17 -28.81
C PRO A 239 3.23 -5.05 -27.82
N PHE A 240 2.24 -4.27 -27.36
CA PHE A 240 2.47 -3.21 -26.39
C PHE A 240 2.64 -3.74 -24.96
N ARG A 241 1.85 -4.75 -24.56
CA ARG A 241 1.98 -5.40 -23.24
C ARG A 241 3.31 -6.14 -23.07
N ALA A 242 3.86 -6.68 -24.15
CA ALA A 242 5.12 -7.39 -24.15
C ALA A 242 6.35 -6.46 -24.16
N ALA A 243 6.18 -5.18 -24.52
CA ALA A 243 7.27 -4.21 -24.60
C ALA A 243 7.38 -3.38 -23.32
N SER A 244 8.62 -3.11 -22.88
CA SER A 244 8.92 -2.10 -21.87
C SER A 244 9.68 -0.97 -22.52
N TRP A 245 9.13 0.25 -22.50
CA TRP A 245 9.78 1.43 -23.06
C TRP A 245 10.42 2.26 -21.95
N LYS A 246 11.63 2.77 -22.19
CA LYS A 246 12.30 3.70 -21.28
C LYS A 246 12.61 5.02 -21.99
N VAL A 247 12.20 6.13 -21.40
CA VAL A 247 12.64 7.48 -21.76
C VAL A 247 13.69 7.91 -20.76
N GLU A 248 14.96 7.85 -21.14
CA GLU A 248 16.09 8.06 -20.22
C GLU A 248 16.11 9.47 -19.63
N ALA A 249 15.75 10.48 -20.43
CA ALA A 249 15.75 11.88 -20.00
C ALA A 249 14.74 12.21 -18.89
N ASP A 250 13.66 11.42 -18.75
CA ASP A 250 12.58 11.65 -17.78
C ASP A 250 12.52 10.61 -16.66
N ASP A 251 13.42 9.62 -16.70
CA ASP A 251 13.34 8.42 -15.87
C ASP A 251 11.96 7.74 -15.95
N LEU A 252 11.33 7.81 -17.13
CA LEU A 252 10.01 7.27 -17.39
C LEU A 252 10.14 5.85 -17.94
N VAL A 253 9.47 4.89 -17.29
CA VAL A 253 9.35 3.52 -17.77
C VAL A 253 7.87 3.21 -18.04
N ILE A 254 7.56 2.81 -19.26
CA ILE A 254 6.21 2.43 -19.69
C ILE A 254 6.17 0.91 -19.83
N ARG A 255 5.23 0.26 -19.12
CA ARG A 255 5.01 -1.19 -19.14
C ARG A 255 3.54 -1.50 -19.36
N GLY A 256 3.14 -1.67 -20.62
CA GLY A 256 1.74 -1.90 -20.97
C GLY A 256 0.80 -0.86 -20.35
N PHE A 257 -0.23 -1.33 -19.66
CA PHE A 257 -1.26 -0.50 -19.00
C PHE A 257 -1.04 -0.37 -17.48
N GLU A 258 0.19 -0.58 -17.01
CA GLU A 258 0.56 -0.26 -15.63
C GLU A 258 0.71 1.27 -15.47
N PRO A 259 0.17 1.87 -14.40
CA PRO A 259 0.41 3.29 -14.12
C PRO A 259 1.91 3.58 -13.95
N ALA A 260 2.40 4.67 -14.53
CA ALA A 260 3.77 5.10 -14.31
C ALA A 260 3.93 5.55 -12.85
N SER A 261 4.59 4.72 -12.04
CA SER A 261 4.92 5.05 -10.67
C SER A 261 6.34 5.61 -10.60
N LYS A 262 6.47 6.95 -10.60
CA LYS A 262 7.18 7.52 -9.46
C LYS A 262 6.19 7.43 -8.33
N ALA A 263 6.20 6.28 -7.64
CA ALA A 263 5.72 6.26 -6.27
C ALA A 263 6.34 7.51 -5.66
N LYS A 264 5.53 8.43 -5.11
CA LYS A 264 6.06 9.43 -4.18
C LYS A 264 7.07 8.65 -3.38
N ALA A 265 8.35 8.99 -3.48
CA ALA A 265 9.27 8.56 -2.45
C ALA A 265 8.64 9.23 -1.23
N THR A 266 7.78 8.51 -0.53
CA THR A 266 7.26 8.89 0.76
C THR A 266 8.52 8.87 1.58
N THR A 267 9.22 10.01 1.55
CA THR A 267 10.43 10.21 2.32
C THR A 267 10.01 9.82 3.70
N LEU A 268 10.59 8.74 4.21
CA LEU A 268 10.08 8.11 5.39
C LEU A 268 10.24 9.10 6.54
N THR A 269 9.17 9.80 6.91
CA THR A 269 9.19 10.87 7.94
C THR A 269 9.12 10.31 9.35
N MET A 270 9.43 9.02 9.52
CA MET A 270 9.41 8.36 10.81
C MET A 270 10.79 8.42 11.46
N THR A 271 10.83 8.78 12.75
CA THR A 271 12.05 8.65 13.55
C THR A 271 12.31 7.19 13.86
N PHE A 272 13.42 6.64 13.37
CA PHE A 272 13.83 5.28 13.68
C PHE A 272 14.32 5.14 15.12
N LYS A 273 14.22 3.91 15.63
CA LYS A 273 14.66 3.54 16.97
C LYS A 273 15.58 2.33 16.92
N GLN A 274 16.65 2.34 17.70
CA GLN A 274 17.53 1.20 17.83
C GLN A 274 16.96 0.17 18.81
N PRO A 275 17.34 -1.12 18.73
CA PRO A 275 16.82 -2.16 19.62
C PRO A 275 17.02 -1.92 21.12
N ASN A 276 18.05 -1.17 21.50
CA ASN A 276 18.33 -0.76 22.87
C ASN A 276 17.44 0.40 23.35
N GLU A 277 16.88 1.20 22.44
CA GLU A 277 15.93 2.27 22.75
C GLU A 277 14.50 1.75 23.02
N VAL A 278 14.22 0.49 22.71
CA VAL A 278 12.96 -0.16 23.09
C VAL A 278 13.19 -0.91 24.40
N VAL A 279 12.83 -0.29 25.52
CA VAL A 279 13.06 -0.87 26.85
C VAL A 279 11.99 -1.91 27.20
N GLY A 280 12.38 -3.00 27.86
CA GLY A 280 11.52 -4.17 28.09
C GLY A 280 11.18 -4.93 26.80
N ASN A 281 9.97 -5.51 26.74
CA ASN A 281 9.42 -6.16 25.53
C ASN A 281 10.33 -7.22 24.87
N HIS A 282 11.16 -7.93 25.66
CA HIS A 282 12.25 -8.76 25.13
C HIS A 282 11.83 -9.76 24.04
N ILE A 283 10.68 -10.42 24.21
CA ILE A 283 10.16 -11.40 23.25
C ILE A 283 9.73 -10.72 21.95
N ALA A 284 8.95 -9.63 22.04
CA ALA A 284 8.49 -8.89 20.88
C ALA A 284 9.66 -8.28 20.10
N LYS A 285 10.68 -7.76 20.80
CA LYS A 285 11.92 -7.26 20.16
C LYS A 285 12.64 -8.36 19.41
N TYR A 286 12.84 -9.51 20.04
CA TYR A 286 13.49 -10.67 19.43
C TYR A 286 12.79 -11.09 18.15
N GLN A 287 11.46 -11.24 18.21
CA GLN A 287 10.65 -11.66 17.06
C GLN A 287 10.67 -10.63 15.93
N ALA A 288 10.61 -9.34 16.26
CA ALA A 288 10.70 -8.25 15.28
C ALA A 288 12.07 -8.19 14.59
N MET A 289 13.17 -8.30 15.35
CA MET A 289 14.53 -8.34 14.82
C MET A 289 14.73 -9.52 13.86
N LYS A 290 14.22 -10.69 14.23
CA LYS A 290 14.29 -11.90 13.41
C LYS A 290 13.47 -11.77 12.12
N LEU A 291 12.26 -11.24 12.23
CA LEU A 291 11.40 -11.01 11.06
C LEU A 291 12.01 -9.99 10.09
N ALA A 292 12.65 -8.93 10.60
CA ALA A 292 13.39 -7.97 9.77
C ALA A 292 14.50 -8.66 8.95
N LYS A 293 15.28 -9.55 9.58
CA LYS A 293 16.32 -10.34 8.89
C LYS A 293 15.73 -11.35 7.89
N MET A 294 14.61 -12.00 8.22
CA MET A 294 13.93 -12.96 7.34
C MET A 294 13.45 -12.34 6.03
N LEU A 295 12.95 -11.09 6.06
CA LEU A 295 12.52 -10.36 4.87
C LEU A 295 13.64 -10.19 3.85
N MET A 296 14.86 -9.94 4.33
CA MET A 296 16.03 -9.70 3.48
C MET A 296 16.46 -10.93 2.66
N ALA A 297 16.04 -12.14 3.05
CA ALA A 297 16.33 -13.36 2.30
C ALA A 297 15.55 -13.47 0.97
N TYR A 298 14.59 -12.57 0.70
CA TYR A 298 13.81 -12.53 -0.53
C TYR A 298 14.70 -12.44 -1.77
N ASP A 299 14.31 -13.19 -2.81
CA ASP A 299 14.96 -13.21 -4.11
C ASP A 299 14.05 -12.51 -5.13
N PHE A 300 14.50 -11.36 -5.66
CA PHE A 300 13.71 -10.53 -6.56
C PHE A 300 13.53 -11.16 -7.95
N ASP A 301 14.47 -12.00 -8.39
CA ASP A 301 14.43 -12.66 -9.69
C ASP A 301 13.41 -13.80 -9.68
N ARG A 302 13.50 -14.70 -8.68
CA ARG A 302 12.56 -15.81 -8.50
C ARG A 302 11.24 -15.38 -7.89
N ARG A 303 11.19 -14.21 -7.24
CA ARG A 303 10.06 -13.69 -6.46
C ARG A 303 9.61 -14.64 -5.35
N LEU A 304 10.59 -15.21 -4.66
CA LEU A 304 10.40 -16.19 -3.59
C LEU A 304 11.35 -15.90 -2.42
N ASN A 305 10.91 -16.22 -1.21
CA ASN A 305 11.74 -16.19 0.00
C ASN A 305 11.93 -17.64 0.51
N PRO A 306 13.17 -18.08 0.82
CA PRO A 306 13.39 -19.41 1.38
C PRO A 306 12.57 -19.70 2.65
N PHE A 307 12.34 -18.71 3.52
CA PHE A 307 11.49 -18.88 4.71
C PHE A 307 10.01 -19.09 4.38
N ALA A 308 9.54 -18.60 3.23
CA ALA A 308 8.17 -18.86 2.78
C ALA A 308 8.02 -20.31 2.28
N GLU A 309 9.08 -20.89 1.71
CA GLU A 309 9.09 -22.27 1.22
C GLU A 309 9.32 -23.30 2.34
N LEU A 310 10.32 -23.06 3.20
CA LEU A 310 10.66 -23.93 4.33
C LEU A 310 9.60 -23.91 5.45
N GLY A 311 8.72 -22.91 5.41
CA GLY A 311 7.81 -22.56 6.48
C GLY A 311 8.47 -21.65 7.51
N GLY A 312 7.66 -20.97 8.30
CA GLY A 312 8.13 -20.08 9.37
C GLY A 312 8.16 -18.59 9.01
N PHE A 313 7.97 -18.22 7.74
CA PHE A 313 7.78 -16.81 7.39
C PHE A 313 6.48 -16.25 7.97
N ILE A 314 6.58 -15.14 8.71
CA ILE A 314 5.45 -14.48 9.35
C ILE A 314 4.96 -13.39 8.39
N PHE A 315 3.92 -13.68 7.61
CA PHE A 315 3.32 -12.71 6.69
C PHE A 315 2.47 -11.66 7.40
N THR A 316 1.79 -12.08 8.47
CA THR A 316 0.94 -11.24 9.31
C THR A 316 1.26 -11.53 10.77
N PHE A 317 1.39 -10.49 11.60
CA PHE A 317 1.49 -10.65 13.04
C PHE A 317 0.60 -9.65 13.77
N MET A 318 0.26 -9.98 15.01
CA MET A 318 -0.54 -9.13 15.88
C MET A 318 0.29 -8.69 17.08
N GLY A 319 0.47 -7.38 17.24
CA GLY A 319 1.15 -6.74 18.36
C GLY A 319 0.16 -6.20 19.38
N ASP A 320 0.01 -6.90 20.50
CA ASP A 320 -0.99 -6.56 21.52
C ASP A 320 -0.32 -6.07 22.79
N GLY A 321 -0.86 -5.00 23.36
CA GLY A 321 -0.34 -4.41 24.59
C GLY A 321 -1.22 -3.28 25.07
N ALA A 322 -1.24 -3.02 26.38
CA ALA A 322 -1.95 -1.89 26.94
C ALA A 322 -1.49 -0.55 26.33
N PRO A 323 -2.30 0.51 26.38
CA PRO A 323 -1.86 1.83 25.92
C PRO A 323 -0.55 2.28 26.58
N GLY A 324 0.39 2.80 25.78
CA GLY A 324 1.67 3.33 26.28
C GLY A 324 2.79 2.31 26.53
N THR A 325 2.63 1.06 26.09
CA THR A 325 3.61 -0.04 26.29
C THR A 325 4.75 -0.09 25.26
N GLY A 326 4.83 0.88 24.33
CA GLY A 326 5.92 0.99 23.36
C GLY A 326 5.67 0.30 22.00
N LYS A 327 4.41 0.02 21.62
CA LYS A 327 4.05 -0.53 20.30
C LYS A 327 4.56 0.33 19.13
N THR A 328 4.32 1.64 19.18
CA THR A 328 4.82 2.58 18.17
C THR A 328 6.35 2.59 18.12
N THR A 329 7.02 2.51 19.27
CA THR A 329 8.49 2.41 19.34
C THR A 329 8.99 1.11 18.72
N LEU A 330 8.26 0.00 18.90
CA LEU A 330 8.58 -1.28 18.27
C LEU A 330 8.42 -1.24 16.74
N ILE A 331 7.38 -0.56 16.22
CA ILE A 331 7.20 -0.31 14.79
C ILE A 331 8.38 0.50 14.24
N GLN A 332 8.72 1.61 14.91
CA GLN A 332 9.84 2.47 14.54
C GLN A 332 11.17 1.71 14.51
N MET A 333 11.36 0.80 15.46
CA MET A 333 12.54 -0.06 15.51
C MET A 333 12.59 -1.02 14.34
N MET A 334 11.53 -1.79 14.12
CA MET A 334 11.48 -2.79 13.05
C MET A 334 11.62 -2.15 11.67
N ALA A 335 10.93 -1.05 11.40
CA ALA A 335 11.04 -0.32 10.14
C ALA A 335 12.44 0.27 9.93
N GLY A 336 13.08 0.78 10.99
CA GLY A 336 14.46 1.28 10.94
C GLY A 336 15.45 0.20 10.59
N MET A 337 15.36 -0.96 11.24
CA MET A 337 16.23 -2.09 10.93
C MET A 337 16.07 -2.57 9.48
N ILE A 338 14.83 -2.74 9.01
CA ILE A 338 14.59 -3.17 7.62
C ILE A 338 15.12 -2.12 6.64
N HIS A 339 14.91 -0.83 6.94
CA HIS A 339 15.44 0.26 6.12
C HIS A 339 16.96 0.22 6.04
N ASP A 340 17.65 0.09 7.18
CA ASP A 340 19.10 0.05 7.24
C ASP A 340 19.66 -1.17 6.46
N TYR A 341 19.06 -2.35 6.62
CA TYR A 341 19.44 -3.54 5.86
C TYR A 341 19.21 -3.36 4.35
N CYS A 342 18.09 -2.74 3.95
CA CYS A 342 17.81 -2.45 2.55
C CYS A 342 18.79 -1.42 1.97
N GLN A 343 19.20 -0.41 2.74
CA GLN A 343 20.21 0.55 2.32
C GLN A 343 21.56 -0.12 2.06
N ILE A 344 22.00 -1.01 2.96
CA ILE A 344 23.26 -1.76 2.83
C ILE A 344 23.22 -2.68 1.60
N ALA A 345 22.10 -3.41 1.40
CA ALA A 345 21.94 -4.34 0.28
C ALA A 345 21.59 -3.67 -1.06
N GLY A 346 21.26 -2.37 -1.07
CA GLY A 346 20.77 -1.66 -2.26
C GLY A 346 19.36 -2.10 -2.69
N TYR A 347 18.56 -2.63 -1.76
CA TYR A 347 17.19 -3.06 -2.03
C TYR A 347 16.20 -1.90 -1.88
N PRO A 348 15.17 -1.83 -2.74
CA PRO A 348 14.09 -0.87 -2.55
C PRO A 348 13.23 -1.28 -1.35
N PHE A 349 13.06 -0.35 -0.40
CA PHE A 349 12.24 -0.52 0.80
C PHE A 349 10.98 0.34 0.71
N ARG A 350 9.85 -0.20 1.15
CA ARG A 350 8.60 0.53 1.27
C ARG A 350 7.93 0.26 2.61
N TYR A 351 7.70 1.33 3.35
CA TYR A 351 6.87 1.31 4.54
C TYR A 351 5.60 2.10 4.30
N GLN A 352 4.47 1.57 4.78
CA GLN A 352 3.19 2.24 4.75
C GLN A 352 2.45 1.93 6.05
N ASN A 353 1.75 2.92 6.60
CA ASN A 353 0.83 2.73 7.71
C ASN A 353 -0.61 2.92 7.22
N LEU A 354 -1.53 2.08 7.71
CA LEU A 354 -2.96 2.25 7.62
C LEU A 354 -3.45 2.74 8.99
N SER A 355 -3.95 3.97 9.04
CA SER A 355 -4.48 4.60 10.27
C SER A 355 -5.95 4.95 10.08
N THR A 356 -6.58 5.45 11.16
CA THR A 356 -7.96 5.96 11.14
C THR A 356 -8.18 7.08 10.12
N ASP A 357 -7.13 7.80 9.70
CA ASP A 357 -7.19 8.81 8.63
C ASP A 357 -7.61 8.22 7.28
N ASN A 358 -7.48 6.90 7.10
CA ASN A 358 -7.89 6.21 5.88
C ASN A 358 -9.37 5.83 5.87
N ILE A 359 -10.09 6.02 6.99
CA ILE A 359 -11.54 5.84 7.07
C ILE A 359 -12.22 7.08 6.49
N ASP A 360 -12.95 6.85 5.40
CA ASP A 360 -13.72 7.88 4.72
C ASP A 360 -15.23 7.69 4.99
N SER A 361 -15.95 8.82 5.09
CA SER A 361 -17.41 8.88 5.17
C SER A 361 -18.13 8.44 3.88
N TYR A 362 -17.45 8.48 2.73
CA TYR A 362 -18.00 8.04 1.45
C TYR A 362 -17.92 6.52 1.27
N GLN A 363 -19.05 5.92 0.92
CA GLN A 363 -19.19 4.48 0.75
C GLN A 363 -18.22 3.94 -0.31
N GLY A 364 -17.49 2.87 0.01
CA GLY A 364 -16.51 2.22 -0.86
C GLY A 364 -15.10 2.82 -0.82
N LYS A 365 -14.93 4.07 -0.39
CA LYS A 365 -13.62 4.75 -0.40
C LYS A 365 -12.69 4.19 0.67
N SER A 366 -13.21 3.89 1.86
CA SER A 366 -12.46 3.20 2.92
C SER A 366 -11.87 1.86 2.44
N GLY A 367 -12.67 1.07 1.70
CA GLY A 367 -12.21 -0.16 1.07
C GLY A 367 -11.15 0.07 -0.02
N GLN A 368 -11.31 1.10 -0.86
CA GLN A 368 -10.30 1.45 -1.88
C GLN A 368 -8.98 1.88 -1.26
N ASN A 369 -9.01 2.70 -0.21
CA ASN A 369 -7.81 3.13 0.52
C ASN A 369 -7.07 1.93 1.13
N ALA A 370 -7.80 1.02 1.78
CA ALA A 370 -7.23 -0.21 2.31
C ALA A 370 -6.63 -1.09 1.20
N LYS A 371 -7.28 -1.18 0.03
CA LYS A 371 -6.77 -1.97 -1.10
C LYS A 371 -5.50 -1.35 -1.70
N ALA A 372 -5.47 -0.02 -1.83
CA ALA A 372 -4.29 0.71 -2.28
C ALA A 372 -3.11 0.52 -1.32
N PHE A 373 -3.37 0.60 0.00
CA PHE A 373 -2.40 0.28 1.04
C PHE A 373 -1.81 -1.12 0.85
N ILE A 374 -2.65 -2.16 0.75
CA ILE A 374 -2.20 -3.54 0.57
C ILE A 374 -1.36 -3.68 -0.71
N ASN A 375 -1.88 -3.20 -1.84
CA ASN A 375 -1.21 -3.32 -3.15
C ASN A 375 0.17 -2.66 -3.16
N THR A 376 0.29 -1.53 -2.45
CA THR A 376 1.55 -0.78 -2.34
C THR A 376 2.62 -1.58 -1.58
N VAL A 377 2.22 -2.27 -0.51
CA VAL A 377 3.13 -3.04 0.36
C VAL A 377 3.49 -4.40 -0.23
N ILE A 378 2.56 -5.08 -0.92
CA ILE A 378 2.80 -6.42 -1.49
C ILE A 378 3.58 -6.42 -2.81
N ASP A 379 3.89 -5.23 -3.35
CA ASP A 379 4.63 -5.05 -4.61
C ASP A 379 5.89 -5.96 -4.64
N PRO A 380 5.97 -6.92 -5.59
CA PRO A 380 7.03 -7.92 -5.62
C PRO A 380 8.42 -7.34 -5.94
N THR A 381 8.47 -6.06 -6.34
CA THR A 381 9.71 -5.35 -6.67
C THR A 381 10.36 -4.66 -5.47
N VAL A 382 9.72 -4.70 -4.28
CA VAL A 382 10.23 -4.06 -3.06
C VAL A 382 10.17 -4.98 -1.85
N ILE A 383 11.00 -4.68 -0.84
CA ILE A 383 10.80 -5.16 0.52
C ILE A 383 9.76 -4.27 1.19
N GLY A 384 8.64 -4.87 1.61
CA GLY A 384 7.48 -4.15 2.15
C GLY A 384 7.30 -4.35 3.65
N PHE A 385 7.03 -3.27 4.38
CA PHE A 385 6.52 -3.35 5.74
C PHE A 385 5.26 -2.51 5.89
N GLY A 386 4.12 -3.18 6.03
CA GLY A 386 2.83 -2.54 6.25
C GLY A 386 2.43 -2.60 7.72
N THR A 387 2.01 -1.48 8.31
CA THR A 387 1.44 -1.47 9.66
C THR A 387 -0.01 -1.04 9.64
N ILE A 388 -0.79 -1.60 10.55
CA ILE A 388 -2.17 -1.23 10.83
C ILE A 388 -2.20 -0.89 12.31
N ASP A 389 -2.06 0.39 12.63
CA ASP A 389 -2.09 0.86 14.01
C ASP A 389 -3.54 1.07 14.47
N ASP A 390 -3.81 0.83 15.76
CA ASP A 390 -5.17 0.82 16.32
C ASP A 390 -6.16 -0.03 15.49
N ILE A 391 -5.80 -1.28 15.18
CA ILE A 391 -6.65 -2.16 14.36
C ILE A 391 -8.04 -2.40 15.00
N ASP A 392 -8.16 -2.29 16.32
CA ASP A 392 -9.44 -2.33 17.03
C ASP A 392 -10.38 -1.17 16.65
N GLN A 393 -9.83 -0.04 16.19
CA GLN A 393 -10.60 1.10 15.68
C GLN A 393 -10.80 1.05 14.17
N LEU A 394 -9.94 0.34 13.42
CA LEU A 394 -10.04 0.23 11.97
C LEU A 394 -10.90 -0.95 11.50
N ALA A 395 -10.83 -2.07 12.22
CA ALA A 395 -11.46 -3.33 11.83
C ALA A 395 -12.45 -3.79 12.89
N GLY A 396 -13.68 -3.27 12.80
CA GLY A 396 -14.76 -3.58 13.73
C GLY A 396 -15.25 -5.03 13.64
N LYS A 397 -15.74 -5.55 14.78
CA LYS A 397 -16.29 -6.90 14.90
C LYS A 397 -17.62 -7.02 14.13
N ARG A 398 -17.73 -8.05 13.29
CA ARG A 398 -18.93 -8.24 12.47
C ARG A 398 -20.17 -8.52 13.32
N GLY A 399 -21.25 -7.81 13.03
CA GLY A 399 -22.53 -7.95 13.74
C GLY A 399 -22.67 -7.02 14.94
N ASP A 400 -21.61 -6.29 15.31
CA ASP A 400 -21.73 -5.18 16.25
C ASP A 400 -22.46 -4.01 15.59
N ARG A 401 -23.53 -3.52 16.23
CA ARG A 401 -24.31 -2.37 15.75
C ARG A 401 -23.51 -1.06 15.81
N GLN A 402 -22.40 -1.03 16.54
CA GLN A 402 -21.56 0.17 16.69
C GLN A 402 -20.48 0.31 15.60
N SER A 403 -20.23 -0.73 14.79
CA SER A 403 -19.21 -0.66 13.72
C SER A 403 -19.69 0.16 12.51
N SER A 404 -18.85 1.06 12.02
CA SER A 404 -19.16 1.91 10.86
C SER A 404 -19.08 1.11 9.53
N ALA A 405 -19.77 1.61 8.50
CA ALA A 405 -19.69 0.99 7.17
C ALA A 405 -18.26 0.97 6.62
N GLY A 406 -17.50 2.06 6.81
CA GLY A 406 -16.10 2.15 6.40
C GLY A 406 -15.19 1.14 7.13
N GLN A 407 -15.40 0.93 8.43
CA GLN A 407 -14.68 -0.12 9.18
C GLN A 407 -14.96 -1.51 8.62
N LEU A 408 -16.22 -1.82 8.31
CA LEU A 408 -16.59 -3.13 7.74
C LEU A 408 -16.00 -3.35 6.33
N GLU A 409 -15.90 -2.30 5.52
CA GLU A 409 -15.22 -2.34 4.22
C GLU A 409 -13.73 -2.63 4.36
N ILE A 410 -13.04 -1.95 5.28
CA ILE A 410 -11.62 -2.20 5.58
C ILE A 410 -11.43 -3.63 6.08
N THR A 411 -12.26 -4.08 7.03
CA THR A 411 -12.22 -5.46 7.54
C THR A 411 -12.34 -6.46 6.40
N ALA A 412 -13.26 -6.26 5.45
CA ALA A 412 -13.44 -7.11 4.28
C ALA A 412 -12.17 -7.22 3.43
N VAL A 413 -11.54 -6.08 3.11
CA VAL A 413 -10.32 -6.02 2.30
C VAL A 413 -9.15 -6.71 3.02
N LEU A 414 -8.97 -6.47 4.32
CA LEU A 414 -7.90 -7.09 5.10
C LEU A 414 -8.06 -8.62 5.15
N MET A 415 -9.29 -9.12 5.30
CA MET A 415 -9.52 -10.57 5.26
C MET A 415 -9.22 -11.15 3.88
N GLU A 416 -9.69 -10.54 2.80
CA GLU A 416 -9.37 -11.00 1.45
C GLU A 416 -7.86 -11.02 1.23
N SER A 417 -7.15 -10.01 1.74
CA SER A 417 -5.73 -9.83 1.51
C SER A 417 -4.84 -10.78 2.33
N PHE A 418 -5.19 -11.06 3.58
CA PHE A 418 -4.33 -11.83 4.48
C PHE A 418 -4.52 -13.34 4.42
N ALA A 419 -5.69 -13.82 3.99
CA ALA A 419 -5.95 -15.26 3.85
C ALA A 419 -7.04 -15.57 2.82
N GLY A 420 -7.18 -14.74 1.79
CA GLY A 420 -8.10 -15.01 0.69
C GLY A 420 -7.58 -16.10 -0.24
N ALA A 421 -8.46 -16.64 -1.08
CA ALA A 421 -8.12 -17.70 -2.03
C ALA A 421 -7.02 -17.28 -3.04
N ASN A 422 -6.86 -15.96 -3.24
CA ASN A 422 -5.91 -15.38 -4.18
C ASN A 422 -4.67 -14.76 -3.51
N THR A 423 -4.52 -14.87 -2.19
CA THR A 423 -3.36 -14.31 -1.47
C THR A 423 -2.10 -15.11 -1.82
N VAL A 424 -1.09 -14.43 -2.40
CA VAL A 424 0.21 -15.03 -2.70
C VAL A 424 1.26 -14.47 -1.74
N VAL A 425 1.70 -15.30 -0.80
CA VAL A 425 2.78 -14.96 0.14
C VAL A 425 4.13 -15.28 -0.49
N ARG A 426 4.82 -14.26 -1.00
CA ARG A 426 6.16 -14.40 -1.61
C ARG A 426 7.29 -14.29 -0.60
N GLY A 427 7.02 -13.67 0.55
CA GLY A 427 7.99 -13.38 1.59
C GLY A 427 8.83 -12.12 1.36
N ASN A 428 8.38 -11.21 0.49
CA ASN A 428 8.98 -9.87 0.32
C ASN A 428 8.39 -8.83 1.26
N CYS A 429 7.26 -9.11 1.90
CA CYS A 429 6.60 -8.17 2.78
C CYS A 429 5.97 -8.83 4.01
N THR A 430 5.74 -8.03 5.04
CA THR A 430 5.02 -8.41 6.26
C THR A 430 4.05 -7.31 6.68
N PHE A 431 2.96 -7.72 7.34
CA PHE A 431 1.96 -6.83 7.93
C PHE A 431 1.91 -6.96 9.45
N GLY A 432 2.11 -5.85 10.16
CA GLY A 432 1.94 -5.75 11.61
C GLY A 432 0.61 -5.11 11.98
N MET A 433 -0.25 -5.84 12.67
CA MET A 433 -1.53 -5.36 13.19
C MET A 433 -1.38 -5.04 14.68
N PHE A 434 -1.56 -3.79 15.09
CA PHE A 434 -1.34 -3.37 16.48
C PHE A 434 -2.65 -2.96 17.15
N SER A 435 -2.91 -3.49 18.34
CA SER A 435 -4.15 -3.22 19.06
C SER A 435 -3.91 -2.90 20.54
N ASN A 436 -4.70 -1.98 21.09
CA ASN A 436 -4.81 -1.75 22.54
C ASN A 436 -5.79 -2.74 23.19
N TYR A 437 -6.80 -3.18 22.44
CA TYR A 437 -7.92 -4.00 22.88
C TYR A 437 -8.15 -5.16 21.90
N PRO A 438 -7.31 -6.22 21.93
CA PRO A 438 -7.38 -7.32 20.98
C PRO A 438 -8.73 -8.05 20.95
N GLU A 439 -9.51 -7.98 22.03
CA GLU A 439 -10.87 -8.50 22.13
C GLU A 439 -11.90 -7.76 21.23
N ASN A 440 -11.62 -6.51 20.87
CA ASN A 440 -12.49 -5.69 20.02
C ASN A 440 -12.22 -5.91 18.53
N VAL A 441 -11.11 -6.57 18.19
CA VAL A 441 -10.75 -6.92 16.81
C VAL A 441 -11.59 -8.10 16.33
N ASP A 442 -11.95 -8.11 15.05
CA ASP A 442 -12.67 -9.23 14.45
C ASP A 442 -11.94 -10.58 14.67
N ASP A 443 -12.68 -11.57 15.17
CA ASP A 443 -12.14 -12.88 15.54
C ASP A 443 -11.45 -13.58 14.37
N ALA A 444 -11.95 -13.41 13.14
CA ALA A 444 -11.34 -14.04 11.97
C ALA A 444 -10.03 -13.35 11.57
N LEU A 445 -9.90 -12.03 11.73
CA LEU A 445 -8.63 -11.32 11.53
C LEU A 445 -7.61 -11.70 12.59
N ARG A 446 -8.01 -11.73 13.87
CA ARG A 446 -7.15 -12.18 14.98
C ARG A 446 -6.61 -13.59 14.75
N GLN A 447 -7.47 -14.52 14.34
CA GLN A 447 -7.06 -15.91 14.02
C GLN A 447 -6.22 -16.04 12.73
N ARG A 448 -6.11 -14.99 11.90
CA ARG A 448 -5.28 -14.97 10.68
C ARG A 448 -3.89 -14.39 10.90
N ALA A 449 -3.60 -13.84 12.08
CA ALA A 449 -2.24 -13.48 12.44
C ALA A 449 -1.39 -14.75 12.57
N GLY A 450 -0.30 -14.82 11.80
CA GLY A 450 0.64 -15.95 11.83
C GLY A 450 1.55 -15.96 13.05
N ALA A 451 1.66 -14.83 13.77
CA ALA A 451 2.34 -14.71 15.05
C ALA A 451 1.69 -13.66 15.94
N ARG A 452 1.95 -13.75 17.26
CA ARG A 452 1.47 -12.79 18.26
C ARG A 452 2.63 -12.27 19.08
N PHE A 453 2.83 -10.96 19.08
CA PHE A 453 3.90 -10.26 19.78
C PHE A 453 3.26 -9.57 20.98
N LEU A 454 3.58 -10.05 22.19
CA LEU A 454 3.08 -9.46 23.41
C LEU A 454 3.98 -8.26 23.77
N VAL A 455 3.39 -7.07 23.81
CA VAL A 455 4.06 -5.79 24.06
C VAL A 455 3.61 -5.27 25.43
N ASP A 456 4.15 -5.83 26.50
CA ASP A 456 3.77 -5.50 27.87
C ASP A 456 4.46 -4.23 28.43
N GLY A 457 5.45 -3.69 27.71
CA GLY A 457 6.28 -2.59 28.17
C GLY A 457 7.34 -3.00 29.21
N PRO A 458 7.88 -2.03 29.97
CA PRO A 458 8.84 -2.30 31.04
C PRO A 458 8.17 -3.05 32.21
N GLN A 459 8.80 -4.12 32.71
CA GLN A 459 8.22 -4.98 33.76
C GLN A 459 9.04 -4.96 35.05
N THR A 460 10.36 -4.91 34.93
CA THR A 460 11.29 -5.00 36.07
C THR A 460 11.73 -3.63 36.54
N ARG A 461 12.21 -3.53 37.79
CA ARG A 461 12.82 -2.30 38.33
C ARG A 461 13.92 -1.80 37.40
N GLU A 462 14.71 -2.71 36.85
CA GLU A 462 15.80 -2.46 35.94
C GLU A 462 15.29 -1.82 34.63
N ASP A 463 14.17 -2.31 34.08
CA ASP A 463 13.52 -1.69 32.91
C ASP A 463 13.05 -0.26 33.20
N TYR A 464 12.48 -0.02 34.40
CA TYR A 464 12.04 1.32 34.79
C TYR A 464 13.21 2.30 34.96
N ILE A 465 14.39 1.83 35.37
CA ILE A 465 15.60 2.65 35.42
C ILE A 465 16.08 2.97 33.99
N ASP A 466 16.11 1.96 33.11
CA ASP A 466 16.54 2.12 31.73
C ASP A 466 15.64 3.07 30.93
N ILE A 467 14.32 2.97 31.07
CA ILE A 467 13.38 3.88 30.37
C ILE A 467 13.47 5.31 30.90
N LEU A 468 13.64 5.49 32.22
CA LEU A 468 13.85 6.81 32.80
C LEU A 468 15.14 7.43 32.28
N TYR A 469 16.24 6.66 32.28
CA TYR A 469 17.52 7.12 31.76
C TYR A 469 17.44 7.51 30.27
N LEU A 470 16.77 6.69 29.46
CA LEU A 470 16.55 6.97 28.04
C LEU A 470 15.75 8.27 27.82
N LEU A 471 14.65 8.46 28.56
CA LEU A 471 13.75 9.60 28.40
C LEU A 471 14.32 10.91 28.98
N MET A 472 15.12 10.84 30.05
CA MET A 472 15.80 12.01 30.61
C MET A 472 16.89 12.56 29.67
N GLY A 473 17.38 11.73 28.74
CA GLY A 473 18.37 12.14 27.74
C GLY A 473 19.70 12.56 28.37
N LYS A 474 20.46 13.39 27.66
CA LYS A 474 21.82 13.78 28.09
C LYS A 474 21.88 15.08 28.91
N ASN A 475 20.74 15.73 29.18
CA ASN A 475 20.67 17.06 29.78
C ASN A 475 20.51 17.01 31.31
N HIS A 476 21.24 16.13 31.98
CA HIS A 476 21.26 16.04 33.44
C HIS A 476 22.55 15.40 33.96
N ASP A 477 22.92 15.72 35.21
CA ASP A 477 24.10 15.17 35.89
C ASP A 477 23.77 14.11 36.96
N ILE A 478 22.53 13.59 36.96
CA ILE A 478 22.09 12.55 37.92
C ILE A 478 22.89 11.25 37.69
N PRO A 479 23.61 10.73 38.72
CA PRO A 479 24.39 9.50 38.60
C PRO A 479 23.51 8.24 38.62
N LEU A 480 23.91 7.21 37.87
CA LEU A 480 23.17 5.94 37.73
C LEU A 480 23.12 5.07 38.99
N GLY A 481 24.05 5.26 39.93
CA GLY A 481 24.19 4.39 41.09
C GLY A 481 24.65 2.97 40.70
N GLN A 482 24.21 1.96 41.45
CA GLN A 482 24.51 0.55 41.20
C GLN A 482 23.54 -0.03 40.15
N HIS A 483 23.66 0.43 38.91
CA HIS A 483 22.88 -0.08 37.78
C HIS A 483 23.73 -0.05 36.51
N GLU A 484 23.69 -1.16 35.75
CA GLU A 484 24.31 -1.24 34.44
C GLU A 484 23.21 -1.09 33.38
N ILE A 485 23.25 0.01 32.62
CA ILE A 485 22.20 0.34 31.66
C ILE A 485 22.13 -0.76 30.59
N TYR A 486 20.93 -1.21 30.27
CA TYR A 486 20.63 -2.22 29.24
C TYR A 486 21.14 -3.65 29.52
N ALA A 487 21.72 -3.93 30.69
CA ALA A 487 22.19 -5.29 31.02
C ALA A 487 21.04 -6.32 31.09
N ALA A 488 19.84 -5.91 31.51
CA ALA A 488 18.65 -6.75 31.53
C ALA A 488 18.12 -7.08 30.12
N GLN A 489 18.65 -6.44 29.07
CA GLN A 489 18.21 -6.64 27.69
C GLN A 489 18.84 -7.85 27.00
N GLU A 490 19.53 -8.77 27.71
CA GLU A 490 19.97 -10.06 27.17
C GLU A 490 18.78 -10.98 26.81
N ILE A 491 18.26 -10.81 25.59
CA ILE A 491 17.06 -11.44 25.04
C ILE A 491 17.00 -12.98 25.22
N LYS A 492 18.13 -13.69 25.11
CA LYS A 492 18.16 -15.17 24.97
C LYS A 492 17.69 -15.92 26.21
N LYS A 493 17.94 -15.41 27.43
CA LYS A 493 17.55 -16.10 28.68
C LYS A 493 16.04 -16.03 28.95
N ALA A 494 15.42 -14.90 28.64
CA ALA A 494 13.99 -14.68 28.87
C ALA A 494 13.09 -15.55 27.98
N VAL A 495 13.49 -15.75 26.71
CA VAL A 495 12.72 -16.54 25.74
C VAL A 495 12.67 -18.02 26.13
N ALA A 496 13.80 -18.61 26.55
CA ALA A 496 13.86 -20.01 26.97
C ALA A 496 12.97 -20.29 28.19
N ALA A 497 13.02 -19.43 29.21
CA ALA A 497 12.22 -19.57 30.43
C ALA A 497 10.71 -19.49 30.18
N SER A 498 10.28 -18.66 29.21
CA SER A 498 8.86 -18.55 28.84
C SER A 498 8.32 -19.85 28.23
N PHE A 499 9.06 -20.50 27.33
CA PHE A 499 8.60 -21.75 26.70
C PHE A 499 8.55 -22.94 27.67
N GLU A 500 9.49 -23.02 28.61
CA GLU A 500 9.47 -24.06 29.65
C GLU A 500 8.19 -24.01 30.50
N SER A 501 7.64 -22.81 30.73
CA SER A 501 6.40 -22.63 31.49
C SER A 501 5.17 -23.26 30.84
N HIS A 502 5.22 -23.55 29.53
CA HIS A 502 4.15 -24.20 28.76
C HIS A 502 4.34 -25.72 28.63
N ALA A 503 5.37 -26.29 29.26
CA ALA A 503 5.53 -27.75 29.32
C ALA A 503 4.33 -28.44 29.99
N ARG A 504 3.58 -27.70 30.82
CA ARG A 504 2.28 -28.11 31.36
C ARG A 504 1.23 -27.01 31.11
N PRO A 505 -0.05 -27.39 30.94
CA PRO A 505 -1.14 -26.42 30.84
C PRO A 505 -1.34 -25.67 32.16
N GLN A 506 -1.88 -24.45 32.05
CA GLN A 506 -2.05 -23.51 33.16
C GLN A 506 -3.53 -23.31 33.52
N GLU A 507 -4.44 -23.41 32.55
CA GLU A 507 -5.87 -23.21 32.79
C GLU A 507 -6.52 -24.46 33.37
N GLN A 508 -7.38 -24.30 34.38
CA GLN A 508 -7.97 -25.45 35.09
C GLN A 508 -8.73 -26.41 34.18
N GLY A 509 -9.44 -25.88 33.18
CA GLY A 509 -10.15 -26.69 32.18
C GLY A 509 -9.20 -27.60 31.40
N LEU A 510 -8.08 -27.04 30.94
CA LEU A 510 -7.10 -27.76 30.15
C LEU A 510 -6.25 -28.73 30.99
N ILE A 511 -5.92 -28.37 32.23
CA ILE A 511 -5.22 -29.25 33.19
C ILE A 511 -5.97 -30.57 33.33
N ARG A 512 -7.30 -30.54 33.52
CA ARG A 512 -8.11 -31.76 33.66
C ARG A 512 -8.04 -32.66 32.43
N VAL A 513 -8.06 -32.06 31.22
CA VAL A 513 -7.94 -32.81 29.97
C VAL A 513 -6.56 -33.45 29.85
N TYR A 514 -5.51 -32.67 30.11
CA TYR A 514 -4.13 -33.14 30.03
C TYR A 514 -3.87 -34.28 31.02
N GLU A 515 -4.29 -34.15 32.28
CA GLU A 515 -4.13 -35.17 33.31
C GLU A 515 -4.88 -36.46 32.96
N ARG A 516 -6.12 -36.36 32.47
CA ARG A 516 -6.91 -37.53 32.03
C ARG A 516 -6.19 -38.27 30.90
N VAL A 517 -5.75 -37.56 29.86
CA VAL A 517 -5.07 -38.17 28.72
C VAL A 517 -3.71 -38.76 29.12
N ALA A 518 -2.97 -38.09 30.01
CA ALA A 518 -1.71 -38.60 30.54
C ALA A 518 -1.91 -39.85 31.42
N GLN A 519 -3.03 -39.96 32.15
CA GLN A 519 -3.39 -41.17 32.90
C GLN A 519 -3.73 -42.34 31.96
N ASP A 520 -4.49 -42.09 30.89
CA ASP A 520 -4.95 -43.14 29.98
C ASP A 520 -3.86 -43.65 29.02
N LEU A 521 -2.94 -42.77 28.58
CA LEU A 521 -1.96 -43.07 27.52
C LEU A 521 -0.49 -43.01 27.96
N GLY A 522 -0.20 -42.51 29.17
CA GLY A 522 1.16 -42.22 29.61
C GLY A 522 1.78 -41.00 28.91
N ALA A 523 3.10 -41.02 28.70
CA ALA A 523 3.81 -39.92 28.04
C ALA A 523 3.34 -39.73 26.58
N LEU A 524 3.11 -38.48 26.20
CA LEU A 524 2.64 -38.06 24.87
C LEU A 524 3.78 -38.05 23.83
N ASP A 525 4.36 -39.21 23.53
CA ASP A 525 5.59 -39.40 22.74
C ASP A 525 5.38 -39.69 21.23
N THR A 526 4.13 -39.82 20.77
CA THR A 526 3.80 -40.15 19.38
C THR A 526 2.70 -39.25 18.82
N ILE A 527 2.68 -39.08 17.49
CA ILE A 527 1.63 -38.31 16.78
C ILE A 527 0.23 -38.83 17.12
N ALA A 528 0.06 -40.16 17.26
CA ALA A 528 -1.23 -40.75 17.62
C ALA A 528 -1.71 -40.27 19.00
N LYS A 529 -0.82 -40.27 20.01
CA LYS A 529 -1.14 -39.80 21.36
C LYS A 529 -1.38 -38.29 21.41
N LEU A 530 -0.59 -37.50 20.68
CA LEU A 530 -0.81 -36.06 20.52
C LEU A 530 -2.17 -35.78 19.85
N GLY A 531 -2.55 -36.59 18.86
CA GLY A 531 -3.87 -36.54 18.23
C GLY A 531 -5.01 -36.85 19.21
N THR A 532 -4.84 -37.83 20.11
CA THR A 532 -5.81 -38.08 21.18
C THR A 532 -5.89 -36.92 22.17
N TYR A 533 -4.76 -36.28 22.49
CA TYR A 533 -4.77 -35.10 23.34
C TYR A 533 -5.54 -33.93 22.69
N LEU A 534 -5.25 -33.62 21.42
CA LEU A 534 -5.98 -32.62 20.64
C LEU A 534 -7.49 -32.92 20.57
N LYS A 535 -7.86 -34.19 20.40
CA LYS A 535 -9.27 -34.62 20.41
C LYS A 535 -9.92 -34.40 21.79
N GLY A 536 -9.21 -34.70 22.86
CA GLY A 536 -9.68 -34.44 24.23
C GLY A 536 -9.90 -32.96 24.52
N ILE A 537 -9.09 -32.07 23.92
CA ILE A 537 -9.28 -30.62 24.00
C ILE A 537 -10.57 -30.22 23.27
N GLN A 538 -10.77 -30.71 22.04
CA GLN A 538 -11.98 -30.43 21.26
C GLN A 538 -13.27 -30.91 21.94
N GLU A 539 -13.22 -32.02 22.66
CA GLU A 539 -14.37 -32.51 23.44
C GLU A 539 -14.68 -31.63 24.66
N ALA A 540 -13.69 -30.91 25.18
CA ALA A 540 -13.86 -29.96 26.28
C ALA A 540 -14.26 -28.56 25.80
N ASP A 541 -13.89 -28.17 24.57
CA ASP A 541 -14.25 -26.91 23.94
C ASP A 541 -14.55 -27.10 22.45
N GLU A 542 -15.83 -26.97 22.07
CA GLU A 542 -16.30 -27.15 20.69
C GLU A 542 -15.72 -26.12 19.70
N ARG A 543 -15.21 -24.99 20.18
CA ARG A 543 -14.56 -23.97 19.33
C ARG A 543 -13.17 -24.41 18.86
N PHE A 544 -12.56 -25.39 19.52
CA PHE A 544 -11.28 -25.95 19.13
C PHE A 544 -11.43 -26.82 17.86
N THR A 545 -11.26 -26.22 16.69
CA THR A 545 -11.51 -26.86 15.38
C THR A 545 -10.22 -27.22 14.64
N GLY A 546 -10.33 -27.81 13.44
CA GLY A 546 -9.16 -28.10 12.59
C GLY A 546 -8.28 -26.88 12.28
N ARG A 547 -8.83 -25.65 12.36
CA ARG A 547 -8.06 -24.41 12.25
C ARG A 547 -7.08 -24.22 13.41
N ALA A 548 -7.45 -24.61 14.63
CA ALA A 548 -6.56 -24.57 15.78
C ALA A 548 -5.37 -25.52 15.59
N ILE A 549 -5.62 -26.75 15.10
CA ILE A 549 -4.56 -27.72 14.79
C ILE A 549 -3.59 -27.18 13.74
N LYS A 550 -4.11 -26.55 12.68
CA LYS A 550 -3.29 -25.88 11.66
C LYS A 550 -2.42 -24.78 12.30
N ASN A 551 -3.02 -23.90 13.10
CA ASN A 551 -2.32 -22.79 13.75
C ASN A 551 -1.21 -23.28 14.70
N ILE A 552 -1.48 -24.31 15.50
CA ILE A 552 -0.48 -24.97 16.36
C ILE A 552 0.67 -25.54 15.50
N THR A 553 0.33 -26.23 14.41
CA THR A 553 1.34 -26.83 13.52
C THR A 553 2.20 -25.75 12.86
N ASP A 554 1.60 -24.64 12.44
CA ASP A 554 2.31 -23.51 11.86
C ASP A 554 3.21 -22.84 12.92
N ALA A 555 2.74 -22.69 14.16
CA ALA A 555 3.55 -22.18 15.27
C ALA A 555 4.75 -23.10 15.60
N VAL A 556 4.57 -24.43 15.57
CA VAL A 556 5.67 -25.40 15.71
C VAL A 556 6.69 -25.23 14.59
N LYS A 557 6.25 -25.02 13.34
CA LYS A 557 7.17 -24.78 12.21
C LYS A 557 7.92 -23.45 12.38
N VAL A 558 7.23 -22.38 12.76
CA VAL A 558 7.86 -21.08 13.08
C VAL A 558 8.91 -21.25 14.17
N ARG A 559 8.63 -22.08 15.17
CA ARG A 559 9.54 -22.38 16.28
C ARG A 559 10.73 -23.26 15.88
N ALA A 560 10.53 -24.21 14.97
CA ALA A 560 11.65 -24.97 14.39
C ALA A 560 12.59 -24.08 13.57
N MET A 561 12.05 -22.99 13.03
CA MET A 561 12.78 -21.93 12.36
C MET A 561 13.17 -20.80 13.34
N ASP A 562 13.20 -21.07 14.64
CA ASP A 562 13.55 -20.11 15.70
C ASP A 562 15.02 -20.03 16.03
N PHE A 563 15.78 -19.62 15.00
CA PHE A 563 17.18 -19.24 15.10
C PHE A 563 17.36 -17.80 14.64
N GLU A 564 18.44 -17.20 15.14
CA GLU A 564 18.86 -15.87 14.75
C GLU A 564 19.81 -15.95 13.55
N LEU A 565 19.48 -15.24 12.47
CA LEU A 565 20.42 -15.05 11.37
C LEU A 565 21.60 -14.19 11.85
N PRO A 566 22.86 -14.54 11.51
CA PRO A 566 24.03 -13.75 11.89
C PRO A 566 23.90 -12.29 11.43
N ASP A 567 24.29 -11.34 12.28
CA ASP A 567 24.29 -9.91 11.91
C ASP A 567 25.22 -9.61 10.74
N GLU A 568 26.36 -10.31 10.68
CA GLU A 568 27.34 -10.25 9.59
C GLU A 568 26.72 -10.47 8.20
N TRP A 569 25.64 -11.28 8.11
CA TRP A 569 24.95 -11.53 6.83
C TRP A 569 24.16 -10.32 6.32
N MET A 570 23.80 -9.40 7.21
CA MET A 570 23.12 -8.14 6.87
C MET A 570 24.11 -7.00 6.66
N GLU A 571 25.22 -7.00 7.40
CA GLU A 571 26.30 -6.02 7.29
C GLU A 571 27.15 -6.23 6.03
N GLU A 572 27.39 -7.49 5.65
CA GLU A 572 28.13 -7.88 4.45
C GLU A 572 27.22 -8.73 3.52
N PRO A 573 26.45 -8.09 2.61
CA PRO A 573 25.47 -8.78 1.75
C PRO A 573 26.04 -9.94 0.91
N ASP A 574 27.32 -9.91 0.55
CA ASP A 574 28.00 -10.96 -0.20
C ASP A 574 28.06 -12.31 0.55
N LEU A 575 28.01 -12.28 1.89
CA LEU A 575 28.04 -13.50 2.72
C LEU A 575 26.74 -14.30 2.65
N PHE A 576 25.63 -13.66 2.28
CA PHE A 576 24.31 -14.33 2.28
C PHE A 576 23.32 -13.74 1.28
N LEU A 577 23.02 -12.45 1.36
CA LEU A 577 21.92 -11.81 0.61
C LEU A 577 22.05 -11.95 -0.91
N PHE A 578 23.27 -11.79 -1.44
CA PHE A 578 23.58 -11.87 -2.87
C PHE A 578 23.88 -13.29 -3.37
N LYS A 579 23.81 -14.29 -2.49
CA LYS A 579 23.99 -15.69 -2.90
C LYS A 579 22.78 -16.18 -3.71
N PRO A 580 22.99 -17.15 -4.61
CA PRO A 580 21.90 -17.81 -5.33
C PRO A 580 20.84 -18.39 -4.38
N TYR A 581 19.58 -18.39 -4.81
CA TYR A 581 18.45 -18.88 -4.01
C TYR A 581 18.67 -20.25 -3.34
N ASP A 582 19.15 -21.23 -4.11
CA ASP A 582 19.31 -22.60 -3.63
C ASP A 582 20.42 -22.69 -2.55
N GLU A 583 21.44 -21.83 -2.63
CA GLU A 583 22.49 -21.71 -1.61
C GLU A 583 21.95 -21.05 -0.34
N LYS A 584 21.22 -19.93 -0.47
CA LYS A 584 20.53 -19.28 0.66
C LYS A 584 19.62 -20.26 1.41
N LYS A 585 18.84 -21.04 0.67
CA LYS A 585 17.94 -22.05 1.22
C LYS A 585 18.71 -23.12 2.00
N GLY A 586 19.81 -23.64 1.46
CA GLY A 586 20.67 -24.61 2.14
C GLY A 586 21.25 -24.06 3.46
N MET A 587 21.77 -22.83 3.43
CA MET A 587 22.30 -22.16 4.63
C MET A 587 21.23 -21.99 5.73
N ILE A 588 19.98 -21.68 5.35
CA ILE A 588 18.85 -21.57 6.28
C ILE A 588 18.43 -22.95 6.81
N GLU A 589 18.42 -23.98 5.96
CA GLU A 589 18.10 -25.36 6.37
C GLU A 589 19.08 -25.91 7.40
N GLU A 590 20.37 -25.55 7.32
CA GLU A 590 21.40 -25.96 8.29
C GLU A 590 21.19 -25.36 9.68
N LEU A 591 20.61 -24.16 9.77
CA LEU A 591 20.31 -23.49 11.04
C LEU A 591 19.02 -24.00 11.69
N ARG A 592 18.19 -24.73 10.95
CA ARG A 592 16.88 -25.20 11.40
C ARG A 592 17.02 -26.19 12.56
N HIS A 593 16.25 -25.97 13.62
CA HIS A 593 16.14 -26.92 14.72
C HIS A 593 15.17 -28.06 14.39
N PRO A 594 15.44 -29.30 14.86
CA PRO A 594 14.52 -30.40 14.69
C PRO A 594 13.23 -30.15 15.48
N ILE A 595 12.08 -30.47 14.88
CA ILE A 595 10.79 -30.44 15.59
C ILE A 595 10.78 -31.57 16.61
N THR A 596 10.74 -31.22 17.90
CA THR A 596 10.67 -32.19 19.00
C THR A 596 9.23 -32.38 19.47
N VAL A 597 8.94 -33.52 20.10
CA VAL A 597 7.63 -33.78 20.71
C VAL A 597 7.30 -32.74 21.79
N GLU A 598 8.29 -32.37 22.60
CA GLU A 598 8.14 -31.36 23.65
C GLU A 598 7.71 -30.01 23.08
N MET A 599 8.31 -29.60 21.95
CA MET A 599 7.92 -28.38 21.25
C MET A 599 6.44 -28.41 20.84
N VAL A 600 5.96 -29.55 20.32
CA VAL A 600 4.56 -29.71 19.93
C VAL A 600 3.63 -29.64 21.14
N ILE A 601 3.97 -30.30 22.26
CA ILE A 601 3.17 -30.25 23.49
C ILE A 601 3.07 -28.82 24.03
N GLN A 602 4.20 -28.11 24.08
CA GLN A 602 4.24 -26.73 24.56
C GLN A 602 3.38 -25.80 23.70
N GLU A 603 3.40 -25.98 22.37
CA GLU A 603 2.57 -25.19 21.46
C GLU A 603 1.08 -25.55 21.55
N ILE A 604 0.73 -26.83 21.75
CA ILE A 604 -0.65 -27.24 22.03
C ILE A 604 -1.15 -26.58 23.32
N ASN A 605 -0.38 -26.69 24.40
CA ASN A 605 -0.73 -26.12 25.70
C ASN A 605 -0.89 -24.61 25.61
N ARG A 606 0.09 -23.90 25.02
CA ARG A 606 0.05 -22.44 24.87
C ARG A 606 -1.19 -21.97 24.10
N TYR A 607 -1.50 -22.62 22.98
CA TYR A 607 -2.67 -22.25 22.18
C TYR A 607 -3.98 -22.54 22.92
N ALA A 608 -4.11 -23.74 23.49
CA ALA A 608 -5.33 -24.14 24.18
C ALA A 608 -5.55 -23.35 25.48
N ASP A 609 -4.52 -23.08 26.28
CA ASP A 609 -4.62 -22.23 27.48
C ASP A 609 -5.14 -20.84 27.09
N SER A 610 -4.66 -20.27 25.98
CA SER A 610 -5.16 -18.99 25.49
C SER A 610 -6.66 -19.05 25.16
N GLU A 611 -7.13 -20.06 24.44
CA GLU A 611 -8.54 -20.18 24.06
C GLU A 611 -9.46 -20.42 25.28
N PHE A 612 -9.02 -21.26 26.24
CA PHE A 612 -9.75 -21.48 27.50
C PHE A 612 -9.84 -20.19 28.32
N ARG A 613 -8.76 -19.42 28.41
CA ARG A 613 -8.74 -18.14 29.12
C ARG A 613 -9.73 -17.13 28.55
N TYR A 614 -9.90 -17.08 27.22
CA TYR A 614 -10.88 -16.19 26.58
C TYR A 614 -12.32 -16.67 26.75
N ALA A 615 -12.53 -17.98 26.86
CA ALA A 615 -13.82 -18.56 27.23
C ALA A 615 -14.31 -18.03 28.58
N ASP A 616 -13.46 -18.20 29.59
CA ASP A 616 -13.84 -17.96 30.98
C ASP A 616 -13.89 -16.46 31.28
N LYS A 617 -12.97 -15.66 30.70
CA LYS A 617 -12.93 -14.21 30.92
C LYS A 617 -14.06 -13.43 30.26
N SER A 618 -14.60 -13.84 29.12
CA SER A 618 -15.64 -13.04 28.45
C SER A 618 -16.90 -12.94 29.30
N ASP A 619 -17.29 -14.03 29.95
CA ASP A 619 -18.46 -14.07 30.81
C ASP A 619 -18.15 -13.44 32.19
N GLU A 620 -16.98 -13.69 32.75
CA GLU A 620 -16.58 -13.14 34.05
C GLU A 620 -16.38 -11.61 33.99
N VAL A 621 -15.75 -11.07 32.94
CA VAL A 621 -15.60 -9.62 32.72
C VAL A 621 -16.96 -8.96 32.52
N ALA A 622 -17.88 -9.58 31.77
CA ALA A 622 -19.24 -9.05 31.63
C ALA A 622 -19.99 -8.98 32.96
N ILE A 623 -19.78 -9.97 33.84
CA ILE A 623 -20.34 -10.00 35.20
C ILE A 623 -19.66 -8.94 36.08
N GLU A 624 -18.33 -8.83 36.06
CA GLU A 624 -17.59 -7.83 36.83
C GLU A 624 -17.92 -6.40 36.43
N ASP A 625 -18.04 -6.12 35.12
CA ASP A 625 -18.47 -4.82 34.63
C ASP A 625 -19.91 -4.52 35.02
N ALA A 626 -20.82 -5.50 34.96
CA ALA A 626 -22.18 -5.34 35.46
C ALA A 626 -22.21 -5.03 36.96
N VAL A 627 -21.38 -5.70 37.77
CA VAL A 627 -21.24 -5.43 39.21
C VAL A 627 -20.65 -4.03 39.45
N ARG A 628 -19.63 -3.64 38.68
CA ARG A 628 -18.98 -2.34 38.81
C ARG A 628 -19.93 -1.21 38.41
N ASP A 629 -20.73 -1.40 37.37
CA ASP A 629 -21.73 -0.44 36.95
C ASP A 629 -22.89 -0.34 37.94
N MET A 630 -23.35 -1.46 38.51
CA MET A 630 -24.29 -1.43 39.64
C MET A 630 -23.72 -0.63 40.82
N GLY A 631 -22.46 -0.85 41.20
CA GLY A 631 -21.78 -0.11 42.26
C GLY A 631 -21.62 1.39 41.96
N ARG A 632 -21.27 1.75 40.72
CA ARG A 632 -21.23 3.16 40.27
C ARG A 632 -22.61 3.81 40.33
N MET A 633 -23.66 3.06 39.99
CA MET A 633 -25.04 3.55 39.98
C MET A 633 -25.60 3.70 41.39
N GLU A 634 -25.25 2.81 42.31
CA GLU A 634 -25.52 2.95 43.75
C GLU A 634 -24.81 4.19 44.33
N GLU A 635 -23.54 4.38 44.03
CA GLU A 635 -22.76 5.53 44.47
C GLU A 635 -23.29 6.85 43.89
N ALA A 636 -23.63 6.87 42.59
CA ALA A 636 -24.24 8.02 41.94
C ALA A 636 -25.61 8.35 42.55
N LYS A 637 -26.43 7.33 42.84
CA LYS A 637 -27.74 7.49 43.49
C LYS A 637 -27.59 8.03 44.91
N ARG A 638 -26.60 7.55 45.67
CA ARG A 638 -26.28 8.07 47.01
C ARG A 638 -25.94 9.56 46.94
N ARG A 639 -24.99 9.94 46.08
CA ARG A 639 -24.59 11.35 45.90
C ARG A 639 -25.74 12.25 45.43
N TYR A 640 -26.60 11.75 44.55
CA TYR A 640 -27.77 12.48 44.06
C TYR A 640 -28.81 12.73 45.16
N LEU A 641 -29.02 11.75 46.05
CA LEU A 641 -29.94 11.89 47.19
C LEU A 641 -29.35 12.78 48.29
N GLU A 642 -28.05 12.69 48.56
CA GLU A 642 -27.33 13.58 49.49
C GLU A 642 -27.34 15.04 49.03
N GLY A 643 -27.27 15.31 47.72
CA GLY A 643 -27.39 16.67 47.17
C GLY A 643 -28.82 17.25 47.14
N LYS A 644 -29.83 16.48 47.58
CA LYS A 644 -31.25 16.90 47.64
C LYS A 644 -31.76 17.16 49.06
N GLY A 645 -31.01 16.78 50.09
CA GLY A 645 -31.22 17.17 51.48
C GLY A 645 -30.40 18.39 51.83
#